data_AF-A0A6P1Y4M9-F1
#
_entry.id   AF-A0A6P1Y4M9-F1
#
_cell.length_a   1.000
_cell.length_b   1.000
_cell.length_c   1.000
_cell.angle_alpha   90.00
_cell.angle_beta   90.00
_cell.angle_gamma   90.00
#
_symmetry.space_group_name_H-M   'P 1'
#
loop_
_entity.id
_entity.type
_entity.pdbx_description
1 polymer ?
#
loop_
_entity_poly.entity_id
_entity_poly.type
_entity_poly.pdbx_seq_one_letter_code
_entity_poly.pdbx_strand_id
1 'polypeptide(L)'
;MLLVISILGITTITISKKALLEKVRLQLTEKAKDTASLIDERINSFFTTLAAIARQEVLRKDISYEEKTAILANELAFSNSEINAFGICDRIGNAWITDGNQLNISDRSYYQSAINGKAYVTEPIISRADKELFVFFSVPIYDNQKHIIGVLYARVYAAGLSNMISDIVVGKTGDCYVIGLSGNTIGDSDIEAVKSQENSMEKAKSDPSFVEIAAFEKKALQSTEPDVGFYDWDGEKQIAAFGIIAKTGWRIIVAAPIYEFLGSITVMQKVLYTITAIILILAIIVVYITAYKIVKPIKAAVEALKDIAQGEGDLTVRLPVAGHDEITDLSNYFNQTIEKIGTSVKAVEDSSEVMQNVGEELASNMTETASAVHQINANIESVKQQTLTQAASVTETAATIEEIVRTIKQLNGSIETQAASVAQSSSSIEQMVANITSIGQTLGKTDEAIRSLTGATGDGKNTLITSNTVTKKIAEESGSLIEASSVIQHIASQTNLLAMNAAIEAAHAGEAGKGFAVVADEIRKLAEDSAAQGKTITTTLKTLSGEIETLADSSRIVEGKFNTIFTLAEQVKEMSNSLTEAMREQEHGSREVLTAIKNINMVTLEVQAGSAEMLKGSEGVAEEMRKLDNLTRVITDSMNEMASGAVQINNAVQEVNGITQQNKQSIENLVVEVSKFKVKVGGIFLFFR
;
A
#
# COMPACT_ATOMS: atom_id res chain seq x y z
N MET A 1 -21.03 -42.55 -33.25
CA MET A 1 -20.84 -42.34 -34.71
C MET A 1 -20.75 -43.67 -35.47
N LEU A 2 -19.81 -44.56 -35.14
CA LEU A 2 -19.68 -45.89 -35.80
C LEU A 2 -20.97 -46.71 -35.82
N LEU A 3 -21.70 -46.76 -34.70
CA LEU A 3 -22.95 -47.52 -34.60
C LEU A 3 -24.08 -46.95 -35.49
N VAL A 4 -24.09 -45.63 -35.70
CA VAL A 4 -25.04 -44.93 -36.59
C VAL A 4 -24.67 -45.13 -38.06
N ILE A 5 -23.37 -45.12 -38.39
CA ILE A 5 -22.86 -45.40 -39.74
C ILE A 5 -23.15 -46.85 -40.15
N SER A 6 -23.01 -47.81 -39.23
CA SER A 6 -23.33 -49.22 -39.50
C SER A 6 -24.82 -49.43 -39.75
N ILE A 7 -25.70 -48.80 -38.96
CA ILE A 7 -27.16 -48.91 -39.15
C ILE A 7 -27.58 -48.30 -40.50
N LEU A 8 -27.10 -47.09 -40.83
CA LEU A 8 -27.37 -46.42 -42.11
C LEU A 8 -26.82 -47.19 -43.32
N GLY A 9 -25.63 -47.78 -43.19
CA GLY A 9 -25.01 -48.60 -44.24
C GLY A 9 -25.84 -49.85 -44.57
N ILE A 10 -26.33 -50.55 -43.54
CA ILE A 10 -27.17 -51.74 -43.72
C ILE A 10 -28.50 -51.37 -44.39
N THR A 11 -29.17 -50.29 -43.96
CA THR A 11 -30.45 -49.88 -44.56
C THR A 11 -30.29 -49.45 -46.02
N THR A 12 -29.20 -48.74 -46.34
CA THR A 12 -28.90 -48.29 -47.71
C THR A 12 -28.67 -49.46 -48.66
N ILE A 13 -27.93 -50.49 -48.22
CA ILE A 13 -27.68 -51.70 -49.04
C ILE A 13 -28.99 -52.42 -49.36
N THR A 14 -29.90 -52.54 -48.40
CA THR A 14 -31.18 -53.23 -48.61
C THR A 14 -32.06 -52.49 -49.62
N ILE A 15 -32.14 -51.17 -49.55
CA ILE A 15 -32.90 -50.33 -50.48
C ILE A 15 -32.29 -50.39 -51.89
N SER A 16 -30.96 -50.24 -52.01
CA SER A 16 -30.25 -50.30 -53.28
C SER A 16 -30.42 -51.65 -53.99
N LYS A 17 -30.46 -52.76 -53.24
CA LYS A 17 -30.70 -54.09 -53.82
C LYS A 17 -32.07 -54.22 -54.47
N LYS A 18 -33.12 -53.69 -53.82
CA LYS A 18 -34.48 -53.73 -54.35
C LYS A 18 -34.61 -52.86 -55.61
N ALA A 19 -34.08 -51.63 -55.57
CA ALA A 19 -34.10 -50.71 -56.72
C ALA A 19 -33.31 -51.24 -57.92
N LEU A 20 -32.17 -51.89 -57.70
CA LEU A 20 -31.35 -52.44 -58.79
C LEU A 20 -32.05 -53.61 -59.49
N LEU A 21 -32.69 -54.51 -58.75
CA LEU A 21 -33.45 -55.63 -59.34
C LEU A 21 -34.62 -55.15 -60.20
N GLU A 22 -35.32 -54.10 -59.78
CA GLU A 22 -36.41 -53.51 -60.56
C GLU A 22 -35.89 -52.87 -61.86
N LYS A 23 -34.76 -52.16 -61.78
CA LYS A 23 -34.08 -51.61 -62.96
C LYS A 23 -33.63 -52.69 -63.95
N VAL A 24 -33.07 -53.79 -63.45
CA VAL A 24 -32.58 -54.90 -64.29
C VAL A 24 -33.74 -55.60 -65.01
N ARG A 25 -34.88 -55.80 -64.33
CA ARG A 25 -36.10 -56.35 -64.97
C ARG A 25 -36.57 -55.51 -66.16
N LEU A 26 -36.61 -54.19 -66.00
CA LEU A 26 -36.98 -53.27 -67.08
C LEU A 26 -35.98 -53.33 -68.23
N GLN A 27 -34.67 -53.20 -67.92
CA GLN A 27 -33.62 -53.21 -68.94
C GLN A 27 -33.55 -54.52 -69.73
N LEU A 28 -33.74 -55.67 -69.07
CA LEU A 28 -33.73 -56.97 -69.76
C LEU A 28 -34.95 -57.17 -70.67
N THR A 29 -36.13 -56.72 -70.24
CA THR A 29 -37.35 -56.80 -71.06
C THR A 29 -37.22 -55.90 -72.31
N GLU A 30 -36.70 -54.69 -72.13
CA GLU A 30 -36.42 -53.77 -73.23
C GLU A 30 -35.35 -54.34 -74.17
N LYS A 31 -34.25 -54.89 -73.60
CA LYS A 31 -33.20 -55.53 -74.39
C LYS A 31 -33.73 -56.71 -75.22
N ALA A 32 -34.56 -57.59 -74.63
CA ALA A 32 -35.16 -58.70 -75.36
C ALA A 32 -36.02 -58.22 -76.54
N LYS A 33 -36.78 -57.13 -76.33
CA LYS A 33 -37.61 -56.51 -77.37
C LYS A 33 -36.76 -55.88 -78.49
N ASP A 34 -35.71 -55.15 -78.14
CA ASP A 34 -34.80 -54.54 -79.10
C ASP A 34 -34.06 -55.60 -79.92
N THR A 35 -33.59 -56.67 -79.25
CA THR A 35 -32.96 -57.81 -79.92
C THR A 35 -33.93 -58.50 -80.86
N ALA A 36 -35.19 -58.69 -80.45
CA ALA A 36 -36.21 -59.26 -81.33
C ALA A 36 -36.41 -58.41 -82.59
N SER A 37 -36.45 -57.08 -82.44
CA SER A 37 -36.58 -56.15 -83.55
C SER A 37 -35.36 -56.18 -84.47
N LEU A 38 -34.14 -56.26 -83.90
CA LEU A 38 -32.89 -56.36 -84.66
C LEU A 38 -32.84 -57.63 -85.51
N ILE A 39 -33.21 -58.78 -84.93
CA ILE A 39 -33.23 -60.05 -85.68
C ILE A 39 -34.35 -60.04 -86.72
N ASP A 40 -35.51 -59.45 -86.43
CA ASP A 40 -36.57 -59.26 -87.42
C ASP A 40 -36.09 -58.44 -88.63
N GLU A 41 -35.33 -57.35 -88.38
CA GLU A 41 -34.71 -56.54 -89.43
C GLU A 41 -33.63 -57.31 -90.21
N ARG A 42 -32.77 -58.10 -89.55
CA ARG A 42 -31.76 -58.94 -90.21
C ARG A 42 -32.43 -59.97 -91.14
N ILE A 43 -33.48 -60.65 -90.66
CA ILE A 43 -34.29 -61.58 -91.46
C ILE A 43 -34.95 -60.84 -92.64
N ASN A 44 -35.49 -59.65 -92.41
CA ASN A 44 -36.12 -58.86 -93.45
C ASN A 44 -35.12 -58.36 -94.51
N SER A 45 -33.93 -57.97 -94.10
CA SER A 45 -32.81 -57.63 -94.98
C SER A 45 -32.42 -58.83 -95.85
N PHE A 46 -32.29 -60.02 -95.25
CA PHE A 46 -32.01 -61.24 -95.99
C PHE A 46 -33.07 -61.54 -97.06
N PHE A 47 -34.36 -61.41 -96.73
CA PHE A 47 -35.43 -61.54 -97.72
C PHE A 47 -35.34 -60.49 -98.83
N THR A 48 -34.93 -59.26 -98.51
CA THR A 48 -34.79 -58.19 -99.50
C THR A 48 -33.65 -58.48 -100.47
N THR A 49 -32.52 -58.96 -99.98
CA THR A 49 -31.38 -59.41 -100.79
C THR A 49 -31.78 -60.59 -101.67
N LEU A 50 -32.44 -61.61 -101.10
CA LEU A 50 -32.89 -62.77 -101.87
C LEU A 50 -33.91 -62.36 -102.95
N ALA A 51 -34.81 -61.43 -102.63
CA ALA A 51 -35.75 -60.89 -103.60
C ALA A 51 -35.10 -60.01 -104.67
N ALA A 52 -33.95 -59.38 -104.41
CA ALA A 52 -33.18 -58.64 -105.41
C ALA A 52 -32.49 -59.61 -106.38
N ILE A 53 -31.88 -60.69 -105.87
CA ILE A 53 -31.30 -61.77 -106.68
C ILE A 53 -32.38 -62.40 -107.57
N ALA A 54 -33.57 -62.69 -107.00
CA ALA A 54 -34.71 -63.21 -107.76
C ALA A 54 -35.19 -62.30 -108.92
N ARG A 55 -34.81 -61.02 -108.93
CA ARG A 55 -35.16 -60.06 -110.01
C ARG A 55 -34.07 -59.91 -111.06
N GLN A 56 -32.90 -60.52 -110.89
CA GLN A 56 -31.84 -60.46 -111.89
C GLN A 56 -32.38 -60.97 -113.23
N GLU A 57 -32.09 -60.23 -114.32
CA GLU A 57 -32.64 -60.48 -115.65
C GLU A 57 -32.35 -61.92 -116.12
N VAL A 58 -31.18 -62.44 -115.76
CA VAL A 58 -30.72 -63.80 -116.08
C VAL A 58 -31.70 -64.87 -115.58
N LEU A 59 -32.25 -64.73 -114.37
CA LEU A 59 -33.20 -65.73 -113.83
C LEU A 59 -34.54 -65.72 -114.57
N ARG A 60 -34.84 -64.64 -115.30
CA ARG A 60 -36.04 -64.47 -116.13
C ARG A 60 -35.84 -64.82 -117.60
N LYS A 61 -34.59 -64.96 -118.06
CA LYS A 61 -34.30 -65.39 -119.43
C LYS A 61 -34.71 -66.85 -119.63
N ASP A 62 -35.09 -67.18 -120.85
CA ASP A 62 -35.44 -68.53 -121.26
C ASP A 62 -34.16 -69.33 -121.58
N ILE A 63 -33.37 -69.56 -120.52
CA ILE A 63 -32.18 -70.39 -120.50
C ILE A 63 -32.42 -71.58 -119.56
N SER A 64 -31.65 -72.66 -119.69
CA SER A 64 -31.86 -73.84 -118.86
C SER A 64 -31.69 -73.51 -117.37
N TYR A 65 -32.37 -74.24 -116.49
CA TYR A 65 -32.26 -74.02 -115.06
C TYR A 65 -30.85 -74.34 -114.54
N GLU A 66 -30.12 -75.25 -115.21
CA GLU A 66 -28.70 -75.54 -114.95
C GLU A 66 -27.80 -74.34 -115.27
N GLU A 67 -28.08 -73.59 -116.34
CA GLU A 67 -27.36 -72.35 -116.63
C GLU A 67 -27.70 -71.25 -115.62
N LYS A 68 -28.97 -71.18 -115.16
CA LYS A 68 -29.37 -70.25 -114.10
C LYS A 68 -28.67 -70.54 -112.78
N THR A 69 -28.56 -71.81 -112.38
CA THR A 69 -27.83 -72.18 -111.16
C THR A 69 -26.33 -71.98 -111.29
N ALA A 70 -25.73 -72.23 -112.45
CA ALA A 70 -24.32 -71.92 -112.66
C ALA A 70 -24.00 -70.42 -112.44
N ILE A 71 -24.91 -69.53 -112.82
CA ILE A 71 -24.74 -68.09 -112.59
C ILE A 71 -25.00 -67.73 -111.13
N LEU A 72 -26.00 -68.33 -110.48
CA LEU A 72 -26.22 -68.17 -109.05
C LEU A 72 -25.04 -68.70 -108.21
N ALA A 73 -24.30 -69.70 -108.70
CA ALA A 73 -23.08 -70.16 -108.05
C ALA A 73 -21.98 -69.09 -108.07
N ASN A 74 -21.91 -68.26 -109.11
CA ASN A 74 -21.02 -67.09 -109.11
C ASN A 74 -21.50 -66.02 -108.11
N GLU A 75 -22.82 -65.76 -108.04
CA GLU A 75 -23.38 -64.83 -107.04
C GLU A 75 -23.10 -65.33 -105.60
N LEU A 76 -23.20 -66.64 -105.38
CA LEU A 76 -22.85 -67.28 -104.11
C LEU A 76 -21.41 -67.00 -103.71
N ALA A 77 -20.46 -67.03 -104.66
CA ALA A 77 -19.05 -66.74 -104.42
C ALA A 77 -18.77 -65.27 -104.01
N PHE A 78 -19.69 -64.34 -104.32
CA PHE A 78 -19.62 -62.93 -103.90
C PHE A 78 -20.48 -62.63 -102.66
N SER A 79 -21.42 -63.50 -102.31
CA SER A 79 -22.28 -63.34 -101.13
C SER A 79 -21.62 -63.87 -99.86
N ASN A 80 -21.93 -63.26 -98.71
CA ASN A 80 -21.39 -63.60 -97.39
C ASN A 80 -21.46 -65.11 -97.08
N SER A 81 -20.49 -65.63 -96.30
CA SER A 81 -20.24 -67.06 -96.01
C SER A 81 -21.36 -67.86 -95.31
N GLU A 82 -22.56 -67.28 -95.16
CA GLU A 82 -23.68 -67.89 -94.44
C GLU A 82 -24.63 -68.67 -95.37
N ILE A 83 -24.70 -68.29 -96.65
CA ILE A 83 -25.50 -69.03 -97.63
C ILE A 83 -24.67 -70.20 -98.13
N ASN A 84 -25.18 -71.42 -97.95
CA ASN A 84 -24.54 -72.64 -98.43
C ASN A 84 -24.79 -72.86 -99.92
N ALA A 85 -26.03 -72.66 -100.37
CA ALA A 85 -26.41 -72.87 -101.76
C ALA A 85 -27.66 -72.08 -102.11
N PHE A 86 -27.78 -71.65 -103.37
CA PHE A 86 -29.06 -71.21 -103.92
C PHE A 86 -29.73 -72.37 -104.65
N GLY A 87 -31.05 -72.39 -104.64
CA GLY A 87 -31.85 -73.27 -105.45
C GLY A 87 -32.91 -72.49 -106.21
N ILE A 88 -33.06 -72.78 -107.49
CA ILE A 88 -34.16 -72.29 -108.31
C ILE A 88 -35.14 -73.43 -108.56
N CYS A 89 -36.42 -73.14 -108.44
CA CYS A 89 -37.48 -74.12 -108.57
C CYS A 89 -38.52 -73.67 -109.59
N ASP A 90 -38.97 -74.59 -110.43
CA ASP A 90 -40.05 -74.33 -111.39
C ASP A 90 -41.44 -74.30 -110.71
N ARG A 91 -42.48 -74.05 -111.51
CA ARG A 91 -43.87 -73.96 -111.02
C ARG A 91 -44.49 -75.29 -110.61
N ILE A 92 -43.84 -76.42 -110.88
CA ILE A 92 -44.31 -77.77 -110.52
C ILE A 92 -43.47 -78.40 -109.39
N GLY A 93 -42.46 -77.69 -108.90
CA GLY A 93 -41.69 -78.03 -107.71
C GLY A 93 -40.39 -78.75 -107.98
N ASN A 94 -39.92 -78.85 -109.22
CA ASN A 94 -38.58 -79.36 -109.51
C ASN A 94 -37.57 -78.26 -109.20
N ALA A 95 -36.59 -78.56 -108.36
CA ALA A 95 -35.56 -77.63 -107.93
C ALA A 95 -34.19 -78.05 -108.43
N TRP A 96 -33.45 -77.08 -108.92
CA TRP A 96 -32.05 -77.16 -109.30
C TRP A 96 -31.24 -76.33 -108.32
N ILE A 97 -30.17 -76.89 -107.80
CA ILE A 97 -29.36 -76.30 -106.74
C ILE A 97 -27.97 -76.01 -107.28
N THR A 98 -27.34 -74.94 -106.79
CA THR A 98 -25.97 -74.54 -107.16
C THR A 98 -24.91 -75.59 -106.79
N ASP A 99 -25.23 -76.53 -105.90
CA ASP A 99 -24.38 -77.68 -105.55
C ASP A 99 -24.44 -78.82 -106.59
N GLY A 100 -25.26 -78.67 -107.64
CA GLY A 100 -25.45 -79.65 -108.71
C GLY A 100 -26.59 -80.64 -108.48
N ASN A 101 -27.24 -80.62 -107.32
CA ASN A 101 -28.36 -81.51 -107.03
C ASN A 101 -29.66 -81.03 -107.69
N GLN A 102 -30.47 -82.01 -108.15
CA GLN A 102 -31.82 -81.77 -108.64
C GLN A 102 -32.81 -82.66 -107.88
N LEU A 103 -33.87 -82.06 -107.33
CA LEU A 103 -34.89 -82.78 -106.58
C LEU A 103 -36.26 -82.09 -106.63
N ASN A 104 -37.33 -82.84 -106.36
CA ASN A 104 -38.66 -82.25 -106.22
C ASN A 104 -38.93 -81.81 -104.76
N ILE A 105 -39.31 -80.55 -104.59
CA ILE A 105 -39.60 -79.89 -103.31
C ILE A 105 -41.04 -79.34 -103.24
N SER A 106 -41.95 -79.80 -104.11
CA SER A 106 -43.33 -79.30 -104.21
C SER A 106 -44.12 -79.35 -102.90
N ASP A 107 -43.79 -80.30 -102.02
CA ASP A 107 -44.44 -80.49 -100.72
C ASP A 107 -43.77 -79.72 -99.57
N ARG A 108 -42.61 -79.08 -99.80
CA ARG A 108 -41.90 -78.35 -98.75
C ARG A 108 -42.55 -76.98 -98.50
N SER A 109 -42.68 -76.61 -97.23
CA SER A 109 -43.38 -75.39 -96.79
C SER A 109 -42.79 -74.10 -97.38
N TYR A 110 -41.47 -74.01 -97.50
CA TYR A 110 -40.80 -72.86 -98.10
C TYR A 110 -41.12 -72.71 -99.59
N TYR A 111 -41.26 -73.81 -100.34
CA TYR A 111 -41.73 -73.76 -101.72
C TYR A 111 -43.21 -73.34 -101.78
N GLN A 112 -44.08 -74.01 -101.01
CA GLN A 112 -45.52 -73.77 -101.02
C GLN A 112 -45.88 -72.33 -100.64
N SER A 113 -45.15 -71.73 -99.70
CA SER A 113 -45.37 -70.33 -99.33
C SER A 113 -44.91 -69.38 -100.45
N ALA A 114 -43.70 -69.60 -100.97
CA ALA A 114 -43.11 -68.72 -101.98
C ALA A 114 -43.84 -68.77 -103.33
N ILE A 115 -44.28 -69.94 -103.80
CA ILE A 115 -45.04 -70.07 -105.06
C ILE A 115 -46.42 -69.39 -104.98
N ASN A 116 -46.95 -69.19 -103.77
CA ASN A 116 -48.16 -68.41 -103.48
C ASN A 116 -47.87 -66.91 -103.27
N GLY A 117 -46.64 -66.46 -103.55
CA GLY A 117 -46.25 -65.06 -103.51
C GLY A 117 -45.73 -64.56 -102.16
N LYS A 118 -45.62 -65.42 -101.13
CA LYS A 118 -45.19 -65.03 -99.78
C LYS A 118 -43.81 -65.55 -99.45
N ALA A 119 -42.87 -64.63 -99.20
CA ALA A 119 -41.54 -64.97 -98.72
C ALA A 119 -41.64 -65.75 -97.39
N TYR A 120 -40.81 -66.79 -97.23
CA TYR A 120 -40.89 -67.69 -96.09
C TYR A 120 -39.52 -68.17 -95.64
N VAL A 121 -39.37 -68.30 -94.32
CA VAL A 121 -38.19 -68.88 -93.68
C VAL A 121 -38.66 -70.07 -92.85
N THR A 122 -37.98 -71.20 -93.00
CA THR A 122 -38.29 -72.39 -92.20
C THR A 122 -37.60 -72.31 -90.84
N GLU A 123 -38.17 -73.01 -89.85
CA GLU A 123 -37.33 -73.51 -88.77
C GLU A 123 -36.28 -74.49 -89.35
N PRO A 124 -35.15 -74.72 -88.67
CA PRO A 124 -34.13 -75.66 -89.14
C PRO A 124 -34.76 -77.02 -89.46
N ILE A 125 -34.65 -77.45 -90.72
CA ILE A 125 -35.20 -78.71 -91.21
C ILE A 125 -34.13 -79.49 -91.97
N ILE A 126 -34.19 -80.82 -91.89
CA ILE A 126 -33.23 -81.68 -92.58
C ILE A 126 -33.48 -81.60 -94.10
N SER A 127 -32.44 -81.21 -94.81
CA SER A 127 -32.40 -81.12 -96.27
C SER A 127 -32.54 -82.51 -96.91
N ARG A 128 -33.25 -82.58 -98.04
CA ARG A 128 -33.38 -83.85 -98.77
C ARG A 128 -32.13 -84.21 -99.55
N ALA A 129 -31.32 -83.22 -99.92
CA ALA A 129 -30.18 -83.40 -100.82
C ALA A 129 -29.00 -84.07 -100.10
N ASP A 130 -28.63 -83.54 -98.93
CA ASP A 130 -27.41 -83.86 -98.20
C ASP A 130 -27.66 -84.37 -96.77
N LYS A 131 -28.92 -84.38 -96.32
CA LYS A 131 -29.32 -84.81 -94.96
C LYS A 131 -28.75 -83.96 -93.82
N GLU A 132 -28.25 -82.77 -94.12
CA GLU A 132 -27.84 -81.80 -93.10
C GLU A 132 -28.99 -80.85 -92.74
N LEU A 133 -28.86 -80.19 -91.58
CA LEU A 133 -29.88 -79.29 -91.03
C LEU A 133 -29.69 -77.87 -91.57
N PHE A 134 -30.72 -77.35 -92.23
CA PHE A 134 -30.68 -76.01 -92.84
C PHE A 134 -31.94 -75.22 -92.56
N VAL A 135 -31.77 -73.90 -92.55
CA VAL A 135 -32.85 -72.92 -92.64
C VAL A 135 -32.99 -72.51 -94.10
N PHE A 136 -34.20 -72.63 -94.63
CA PHE A 136 -34.50 -72.30 -96.02
C PHE A 136 -35.23 -70.97 -96.10
N PHE A 137 -34.61 -69.97 -96.71
CA PHE A 137 -35.25 -68.72 -97.09
C PHE A 137 -35.75 -68.84 -98.51
N SER A 138 -36.98 -68.43 -98.79
CA SER A 138 -37.60 -68.58 -100.11
C SER A 138 -38.35 -67.33 -100.51
N VAL A 139 -38.25 -66.98 -101.80
CA VAL A 139 -38.98 -65.87 -102.42
C VAL A 139 -39.47 -66.26 -103.83
N PRO A 140 -40.62 -65.73 -104.27
CA PRO A 140 -41.09 -65.89 -105.65
C PRO A 140 -40.19 -65.20 -106.67
N ILE A 141 -40.00 -65.84 -107.82
CA ILE A 141 -39.43 -65.25 -109.03
C ILE A 141 -40.57 -64.82 -109.93
N TYR A 142 -40.58 -63.54 -110.30
CA TYR A 142 -41.60 -62.94 -111.16
C TYR A 142 -41.08 -62.69 -112.57
N ASP A 143 -41.92 -62.90 -113.58
CA ASP A 143 -41.67 -62.37 -114.93
C ASP A 143 -41.91 -60.84 -115.01
N ASN A 144 -41.68 -60.25 -116.18
CA ASN A 144 -41.87 -58.81 -116.40
C ASN A 144 -43.35 -58.36 -116.27
N GLN A 145 -44.30 -59.30 -116.30
CA GLN A 145 -45.75 -59.06 -116.13
C GLN A 145 -46.22 -59.33 -114.68
N LYS A 146 -45.29 -59.65 -113.77
CA LYS A 146 -45.52 -60.01 -112.36
C LYS A 146 -46.23 -61.36 -112.15
N HIS A 147 -46.17 -62.30 -113.10
CA HIS A 147 -46.56 -63.68 -112.84
C HIS A 147 -45.42 -64.45 -112.19
N ILE A 148 -45.74 -65.32 -111.22
CA ILE A 148 -44.75 -66.17 -110.57
C ILE A 148 -44.34 -67.28 -111.55
N ILE A 149 -43.09 -67.25 -111.97
CA ILE A 149 -42.50 -68.21 -112.92
C ILE A 149 -41.61 -69.26 -112.25
N GLY A 150 -41.32 -69.07 -110.96
CA GLY A 150 -40.56 -70.01 -110.17
C GLY A 150 -40.33 -69.50 -108.76
N VAL A 151 -39.54 -70.22 -107.98
CA VAL A 151 -39.13 -69.86 -106.62
C VAL A 151 -37.61 -69.85 -106.55
N LEU A 152 -37.05 -68.80 -106.00
CA LEU A 152 -35.65 -68.77 -105.57
C LEU A 152 -35.64 -69.07 -104.08
N TYR A 153 -34.82 -70.03 -103.66
CA TYR A 153 -34.55 -70.24 -102.26
C TYR A 153 -33.05 -70.27 -101.98
N ALA A 154 -32.68 -69.84 -100.78
CA ALA A 154 -31.36 -69.92 -100.23
C ALA A 154 -31.36 -70.94 -99.09
N ARG A 155 -30.41 -71.88 -99.16
CA ARG A 155 -30.10 -72.83 -98.10
C ARG A 155 -29.05 -72.17 -97.21
N VAL A 156 -29.39 -71.91 -95.96
CA VAL A 156 -28.51 -71.32 -94.92
C VAL A 156 -28.30 -72.38 -93.85
N TYR A 157 -27.06 -72.59 -93.41
CA TYR A 157 -26.77 -73.58 -92.35
C TYR A 157 -27.63 -73.30 -91.11
N ALA A 158 -28.05 -74.33 -90.37
CA ALA A 158 -28.86 -74.14 -89.16
C ALA A 158 -28.20 -73.19 -88.14
N ALA A 159 -26.87 -73.19 -88.07
CA ALA A 159 -26.08 -72.25 -87.28
C ALA A 159 -26.18 -70.79 -87.74
N GLY A 160 -26.77 -70.49 -88.90
CA GLY A 160 -26.89 -69.13 -89.42
C GLY A 160 -27.68 -68.21 -88.47
N LEU A 161 -28.76 -68.71 -87.87
CA LEU A 161 -29.49 -67.95 -86.84
C LEU A 161 -28.66 -67.77 -85.58
N SER A 162 -27.88 -68.78 -85.18
CA SER A 162 -26.90 -68.67 -84.08
C SER A 162 -25.86 -67.59 -84.35
N ASN A 163 -25.33 -67.48 -85.58
CA ASN A 163 -24.38 -66.44 -85.94
C ASN A 163 -25.01 -65.04 -85.85
N MET A 164 -26.29 -64.91 -86.23
CA MET A 164 -27.02 -63.63 -86.14
C MET A 164 -27.30 -63.19 -84.70
N ILE A 165 -27.21 -64.08 -83.71
CA ILE A 165 -27.36 -63.72 -82.30
C ILE A 165 -26.04 -63.81 -81.52
N SER A 166 -24.96 -64.32 -82.13
CA SER A 166 -23.67 -64.54 -81.48
C SER A 166 -23.00 -63.25 -80.94
N ASP A 167 -23.32 -62.08 -81.52
CA ASP A 167 -22.84 -60.77 -81.07
C ASP A 167 -23.66 -60.18 -79.90
N ILE A 168 -24.72 -60.87 -79.47
CA ILE A 168 -25.69 -60.38 -78.50
C ILE A 168 -25.41 -60.98 -77.14
N VAL A 169 -24.52 -60.33 -76.39
CA VAL A 169 -24.24 -60.68 -75.00
C VAL A 169 -25.06 -59.78 -74.08
N VAL A 170 -25.74 -60.39 -73.10
CA VAL A 170 -26.50 -59.66 -72.09
C VAL A 170 -25.74 -59.68 -70.76
N GLY A 171 -25.43 -58.51 -70.21
CA GLY A 171 -24.50 -58.42 -69.09
C GLY A 171 -23.07 -58.66 -69.56
N LYS A 172 -22.34 -59.56 -68.89
CA LYS A 172 -20.98 -59.96 -69.27
C LYS A 172 -20.90 -61.40 -69.77
N THR A 173 -21.68 -62.31 -69.18
CA THR A 173 -21.69 -63.74 -69.54
C THR A 173 -23.07 -64.26 -69.93
N GLY A 174 -24.07 -63.38 -69.99
CA GLY A 174 -25.41 -63.78 -70.39
C GLY A 174 -25.51 -64.19 -71.85
N ASP A 175 -26.47 -65.06 -72.09
CA ASP A 175 -26.69 -65.76 -73.33
C ASP A 175 -27.94 -65.26 -74.05
N CYS A 176 -27.98 -65.50 -75.35
CA CYS A 176 -29.09 -65.17 -76.22
C CYS A 176 -29.38 -66.36 -77.13
N TYR A 177 -30.60 -66.88 -77.05
CA TYR A 177 -31.06 -67.97 -77.89
C TYR A 177 -32.46 -67.68 -78.44
N VAL A 178 -32.85 -68.43 -79.45
CA VAL A 178 -34.10 -68.28 -80.19
C VAL A 178 -34.80 -69.62 -80.23
N ILE A 179 -36.07 -69.64 -79.84
CA ILE A 179 -36.94 -70.79 -79.95
C ILE A 179 -38.00 -70.55 -81.03
N GLY A 180 -38.26 -71.61 -81.80
CA GLY A 180 -39.30 -71.66 -82.82
C GLY A 180 -40.70 -71.74 -82.21
N LEU A 181 -41.72 -71.67 -83.06
CA LEU A 181 -43.11 -71.87 -82.65
C LEU A 181 -43.39 -73.32 -82.24
N SER A 182 -42.56 -74.26 -82.69
CA SER A 182 -42.55 -75.65 -82.23
C SER A 182 -42.04 -75.82 -80.78
N GLY A 183 -41.39 -74.80 -80.23
CA GLY A 183 -40.66 -74.87 -78.97
C GLY A 183 -39.25 -75.45 -79.09
N ASN A 184 -38.80 -75.78 -80.29
CA ASN A 184 -37.43 -76.21 -80.52
C ASN A 184 -36.49 -74.99 -80.53
N THR A 185 -35.29 -75.16 -80.02
CA THR A 185 -34.20 -74.19 -80.13
C THR A 185 -33.72 -74.15 -81.58
N ILE A 186 -33.82 -72.96 -82.19
CA ILE A 186 -33.52 -72.73 -83.61
C ILE A 186 -32.33 -71.80 -83.84
N GLY A 187 -31.85 -71.14 -82.79
CA GLY A 187 -30.61 -70.38 -82.77
C GLY A 187 -30.10 -70.31 -81.34
N ASP A 188 -28.86 -70.69 -81.11
CA ASP A 188 -28.23 -70.71 -79.79
C ASP A 188 -26.72 -70.61 -79.97
N SER A 189 -26.01 -70.07 -78.98
CA SER A 189 -24.55 -70.09 -78.96
C SER A 189 -24.01 -71.53 -78.89
N ASP A 190 -24.72 -72.44 -78.22
CA ASP A 190 -24.52 -73.87 -78.31
C ASP A 190 -25.17 -74.45 -79.58
N ILE A 191 -24.34 -74.60 -80.60
CA ILE A 191 -24.76 -75.14 -81.91
C ILE A 191 -25.34 -76.56 -81.80
N GLU A 192 -24.95 -77.36 -80.80
CA GLU A 192 -25.49 -78.72 -80.64
C GLU A 192 -26.95 -78.72 -80.16
N ALA A 193 -27.37 -77.71 -79.39
CA ALA A 193 -28.78 -77.51 -79.05
C ALA A 193 -29.65 -77.27 -80.29
N VAL A 194 -29.13 -76.50 -81.26
CA VAL A 194 -29.80 -76.26 -82.55
C VAL A 194 -29.81 -77.51 -83.43
N LYS A 195 -28.67 -78.22 -83.55
CA LYS A 195 -28.58 -79.42 -84.40
C LYS A 195 -29.45 -80.57 -83.90
N SER A 196 -29.53 -80.74 -82.58
CA SER A 196 -30.40 -81.74 -81.95
C SER A 196 -31.88 -81.32 -81.91
N GLN A 197 -32.20 -80.10 -82.37
CA GLN A 197 -33.53 -79.49 -82.29
C GLN A 197 -34.08 -79.58 -80.86
N GLU A 198 -33.25 -79.21 -79.89
CA GLU A 198 -33.55 -79.32 -78.47
C GLU A 198 -34.86 -78.62 -78.13
N ASN A 199 -35.71 -79.29 -77.35
CA ASN A 199 -36.96 -78.73 -76.87
C ASN A 199 -37.02 -78.90 -75.36
N SER A 200 -36.80 -77.80 -74.63
CA SER A 200 -36.73 -77.83 -73.17
C SER A 200 -38.03 -78.35 -72.56
N MET A 201 -39.19 -78.08 -73.17
CA MET A 201 -40.49 -78.57 -72.69
C MET A 201 -40.67 -80.08 -72.83
N GLU A 202 -40.07 -80.71 -73.84
CA GLU A 202 -40.04 -82.18 -73.96
C GLU A 202 -39.01 -82.80 -73.02
N LYS A 203 -37.80 -82.21 -72.93
CA LYS A 203 -36.76 -82.69 -72.01
C LYS A 203 -37.20 -82.61 -70.54
N ALA A 204 -37.95 -81.58 -70.16
CA ALA A 204 -38.50 -81.40 -68.81
C ALA A 204 -39.43 -82.54 -68.36
N LYS A 205 -39.96 -83.37 -69.28
CA LYS A 205 -40.75 -84.56 -68.91
C LYS A 205 -39.89 -85.68 -68.32
N SER A 206 -38.61 -85.72 -68.67
CA SER A 206 -37.65 -86.76 -68.24
C SER A 206 -36.51 -86.24 -67.37
N ASP A 207 -36.18 -84.95 -67.46
CA ASP A 207 -35.06 -84.32 -66.74
C ASP A 207 -35.55 -83.11 -65.89
N PRO A 208 -35.47 -83.18 -64.56
CA PRO A 208 -35.85 -82.09 -63.66
C PRO A 208 -35.12 -80.76 -63.89
N SER A 209 -33.88 -80.79 -64.42
CA SER A 209 -33.08 -79.58 -64.65
C SER A 209 -33.72 -78.65 -65.68
N PHE A 210 -34.52 -79.20 -66.60
CA PHE A 210 -35.21 -78.43 -67.62
C PHE A 210 -36.57 -77.87 -67.16
N VAL A 211 -37.07 -78.20 -65.96
CA VAL A 211 -38.44 -77.85 -65.54
C VAL A 211 -38.66 -76.34 -65.46
N GLU A 212 -37.71 -75.59 -64.88
CA GLU A 212 -37.89 -74.16 -64.70
C GLU A 212 -37.71 -73.38 -66.01
N ILE A 213 -36.71 -73.73 -66.82
CA ILE A 213 -36.51 -73.12 -68.15
C ILE A 213 -37.67 -73.47 -69.09
N ALA A 214 -38.18 -74.71 -69.07
CA ALA A 214 -39.36 -75.11 -69.84
C ALA A 214 -40.61 -74.34 -69.43
N ALA A 215 -40.81 -74.09 -68.13
CA ALA A 215 -41.91 -73.27 -67.66
C ALA A 215 -41.80 -71.82 -68.17
N PHE A 216 -40.59 -71.27 -68.20
CA PHE A 216 -40.31 -69.95 -68.75
C PHE A 216 -40.53 -69.88 -70.27
N GLU A 217 -39.99 -70.81 -71.04
CA GLU A 217 -40.18 -70.88 -72.50
C GLU A 217 -41.65 -71.10 -72.87
N LYS A 218 -42.36 -71.97 -72.13
CA LYS A 218 -43.81 -72.17 -72.30
C LYS A 218 -44.58 -70.88 -72.07
N LYS A 219 -44.21 -70.12 -71.04
CA LYS A 219 -44.78 -68.79 -70.79
C LYS A 219 -44.46 -67.83 -71.95
N ALA A 220 -43.23 -67.86 -72.46
CA ALA A 220 -42.81 -67.03 -73.60
C ALA A 220 -43.66 -67.32 -74.85
N LEU A 221 -43.89 -68.58 -75.19
CA LEU A 221 -44.69 -68.99 -76.35
C LEU A 221 -46.17 -68.65 -76.22
N GLN A 222 -46.73 -68.71 -74.99
CA GLN A 222 -48.14 -68.39 -74.73
C GLN A 222 -48.41 -66.89 -74.57
N SER A 223 -47.38 -66.09 -74.29
CA SER A 223 -47.51 -64.65 -74.10
C SER A 223 -47.60 -63.90 -75.43
N THR A 224 -48.38 -62.81 -75.43
CA THR A 224 -48.50 -61.83 -76.53
C THR A 224 -47.61 -60.61 -76.33
N GLU A 225 -47.05 -60.41 -75.14
CA GLU A 225 -46.13 -59.32 -74.80
C GLU A 225 -44.82 -59.85 -74.19
N PRO A 226 -43.68 -59.16 -74.41
CA PRO A 226 -42.42 -59.44 -73.73
C PRO A 226 -42.55 -59.38 -72.20
N ASP A 227 -41.95 -60.33 -71.50
CA ASP A 227 -41.90 -60.34 -70.04
C ASP A 227 -40.58 -60.96 -69.54
N VAL A 228 -40.29 -60.77 -68.26
CA VAL A 228 -39.09 -61.22 -67.58
C VAL A 228 -39.42 -62.16 -66.42
N GLY A 229 -38.71 -63.28 -66.38
CA GLY A 229 -38.82 -64.35 -65.40
C GLY A 229 -37.48 -64.68 -64.76
N PHE A 230 -37.54 -65.62 -63.83
CA PHE A 230 -36.37 -66.21 -63.21
C PHE A 230 -36.50 -67.72 -63.30
N TYR A 231 -35.38 -68.38 -63.52
CA TYR A 231 -35.27 -69.83 -63.45
C TYR A 231 -33.86 -70.19 -63.00
N ASP A 232 -33.70 -71.37 -62.44
CA ASP A 232 -32.40 -71.98 -62.18
C ASP A 232 -31.93 -72.76 -63.41
N TRP A 233 -30.68 -72.56 -63.80
CA TRP A 233 -30.03 -73.31 -64.87
C TRP A 233 -28.58 -73.57 -64.49
N ASP A 234 -28.18 -74.85 -64.54
CA ASP A 234 -26.86 -75.33 -64.14
C ASP A 234 -26.44 -74.94 -62.71
N GLY A 235 -27.40 -74.84 -61.78
CA GLY A 235 -27.17 -74.45 -60.39
C GLY A 235 -27.05 -72.94 -60.17
N GLU A 236 -27.24 -72.13 -61.22
CA GLU A 236 -27.24 -70.68 -61.16
C GLU A 236 -28.64 -70.10 -61.40
N LYS A 237 -29.03 -69.13 -60.56
CA LYS A 237 -30.26 -68.37 -60.76
C LYS A 237 -30.10 -67.38 -61.91
N GLN A 238 -30.79 -67.65 -63.00
CA GLN A 238 -30.89 -66.81 -64.16
C GLN A 238 -32.04 -65.81 -64.01
N ILE A 239 -31.83 -64.60 -64.53
CA ILE A 239 -32.92 -63.68 -64.89
C ILE A 239 -32.99 -63.63 -66.41
N ALA A 240 -34.18 -63.91 -66.95
CA ALA A 240 -34.37 -64.04 -68.39
C ALA A 240 -35.58 -63.28 -68.87
N ALA A 241 -35.47 -62.66 -70.03
CA ALA A 241 -36.57 -61.97 -70.70
C ALA A 241 -36.73 -62.49 -72.13
N PHE A 242 -37.97 -62.51 -72.63
CA PHE A 242 -38.24 -62.92 -74.00
C PHE A 242 -38.83 -61.79 -74.84
N GLY A 243 -38.43 -61.71 -76.10
CA GLY A 243 -38.98 -60.84 -77.13
C GLY A 243 -39.64 -61.64 -78.25
N ILE A 244 -40.49 -60.99 -79.03
CA ILE A 244 -41.25 -61.63 -80.12
C ILE A 244 -40.75 -61.07 -81.46
N ILE A 245 -40.22 -61.95 -82.32
CA ILE A 245 -39.82 -61.60 -83.69
C ILE A 245 -41.08 -61.48 -84.54
N ALA A 246 -41.40 -60.27 -84.99
CA ALA A 246 -42.72 -59.94 -85.53
C ALA A 246 -43.07 -60.73 -86.80
N LYS A 247 -42.10 -60.98 -87.69
CA LYS A 247 -42.35 -61.59 -89.01
C LYS A 247 -42.50 -63.11 -88.98
N THR A 248 -41.82 -63.79 -88.05
CA THR A 248 -41.86 -65.26 -87.91
C THR A 248 -42.70 -65.73 -86.73
N GLY A 249 -42.88 -64.88 -85.72
CA GLY A 249 -43.46 -65.25 -84.44
C GLY A 249 -42.50 -66.00 -83.53
N TRP A 250 -41.22 -66.14 -83.86
CA TRP A 250 -40.24 -66.80 -82.99
C TRP A 250 -39.98 -66.00 -81.72
N ARG A 251 -39.55 -66.68 -80.65
CA ARG A 251 -39.20 -66.03 -79.39
C ARG A 251 -37.69 -65.96 -79.28
N ILE A 252 -37.18 -64.75 -79.09
CA ILE A 252 -35.79 -64.55 -78.68
C ILE A 252 -35.76 -64.44 -77.16
N ILE A 253 -34.85 -65.15 -76.53
CA ILE A 253 -34.69 -65.19 -75.09
C ILE A 253 -33.29 -64.70 -74.79
N VAL A 254 -33.23 -63.71 -73.92
CA VAL A 254 -31.97 -63.23 -73.35
C VAL A 254 -31.96 -63.56 -71.86
N ALA A 255 -30.92 -64.25 -71.43
CA ALA A 255 -30.79 -64.70 -70.05
C ALA A 255 -29.41 -64.34 -69.52
N ALA A 256 -29.31 -64.00 -68.24
CA ALA A 256 -28.03 -63.72 -67.60
C ALA A 256 -28.07 -64.09 -66.11
N PRO A 257 -26.93 -64.50 -65.52
CA PRO A 257 -26.90 -64.85 -64.11
C PRO A 257 -27.23 -63.64 -63.24
N ILE A 258 -28.13 -63.80 -62.27
CA ILE A 258 -28.59 -62.69 -61.44
C ILE A 258 -27.45 -62.04 -60.63
N TYR A 259 -26.38 -62.78 -60.35
CA TYR A 259 -25.23 -62.27 -59.60
C TYR A 259 -24.43 -61.22 -60.38
N GLU A 260 -24.45 -61.22 -61.73
CA GLU A 260 -23.73 -60.22 -62.52
C GLU A 260 -24.27 -58.82 -62.27
N PHE A 261 -25.59 -58.70 -62.20
CA PHE A 261 -26.26 -57.44 -61.92
C PHE A 261 -26.17 -57.05 -60.44
N LEU A 262 -26.04 -58.03 -59.53
CA LEU A 262 -25.85 -57.77 -58.10
C LEU A 262 -24.37 -57.53 -57.73
N GLY A 263 -23.42 -57.72 -58.64
CA GLY A 263 -21.99 -57.55 -58.40
C GLY A 263 -21.58 -56.13 -57.98
N SER A 264 -22.30 -55.10 -58.42
CA SER A 264 -22.08 -53.73 -57.95
C SER A 264 -22.44 -53.53 -56.47
N ILE A 265 -23.36 -54.35 -55.92
CA ILE A 265 -23.77 -54.29 -54.51
C ILE A 265 -22.73 -54.95 -53.61
N THR A 266 -22.08 -56.03 -54.05
CA THR A 266 -20.96 -56.64 -53.31
C THR A 266 -19.70 -55.76 -53.33
N VAL A 267 -19.49 -54.98 -54.40
CA VAL A 267 -18.48 -53.90 -54.40
C VAL A 267 -18.87 -52.77 -53.45
N MET A 268 -20.13 -52.35 -53.38
CA MET A 268 -20.59 -51.38 -52.37
C MET A 268 -20.42 -51.91 -50.93
N GLN A 269 -20.65 -53.20 -50.69
CA GLN A 269 -20.39 -53.85 -49.40
C GLN A 269 -18.89 -53.87 -49.07
N LYS A 270 -18.03 -54.22 -50.04
CA LYS A 270 -16.58 -54.16 -49.87
C LYS A 270 -16.12 -52.72 -49.60
N VAL A 271 -16.56 -51.73 -50.38
CA VAL A 271 -16.26 -50.31 -50.15
C VAL A 271 -16.81 -49.83 -48.79
N LEU A 272 -17.97 -50.28 -48.33
CA LEU A 272 -18.47 -49.95 -46.98
C LEU A 272 -17.61 -50.59 -45.88
N TYR A 273 -17.21 -51.85 -46.02
CA TYR A 273 -16.29 -52.51 -45.09
C TYR A 273 -14.89 -51.91 -45.16
N THR A 274 -14.41 -51.51 -46.34
CA THR A 274 -13.14 -50.85 -46.55
C THR A 274 -13.18 -49.42 -46.05
N ILE A 275 -14.27 -48.65 -46.20
CA ILE A 275 -14.45 -47.32 -45.61
C ILE A 275 -14.59 -47.43 -44.10
N THR A 276 -15.28 -48.44 -43.57
CA THR A 276 -15.39 -48.66 -42.12
C THR A 276 -14.04 -49.10 -41.55
N ALA A 277 -13.30 -49.97 -42.24
CA ALA A 277 -11.94 -50.37 -41.86
C ALA A 277 -10.93 -49.24 -42.07
N ILE A 278 -11.07 -48.41 -43.11
CA ILE A 278 -10.25 -47.20 -43.36
C ILE A 278 -10.62 -46.12 -42.35
N ILE A 279 -11.85 -45.99 -41.88
CA ILE A 279 -12.22 -45.08 -40.78
C ILE A 279 -11.75 -45.65 -39.45
N LEU A 280 -11.71 -46.97 -39.26
CA LEU A 280 -11.14 -47.59 -38.06
C LEU A 280 -9.60 -47.47 -38.08
N ILE A 281 -8.97 -47.66 -39.24
CA ILE A 281 -7.52 -47.55 -39.47
C ILE A 281 -7.09 -46.09 -39.54
N LEU A 282 -7.85 -45.16 -40.13
CA LEU A 282 -7.65 -43.70 -39.99
C LEU A 282 -7.97 -43.28 -38.58
N ALA A 283 -8.95 -43.84 -37.87
CA ALA A 283 -9.12 -43.53 -36.46
C ALA A 283 -7.90 -44.00 -35.67
N ILE A 284 -7.32 -45.16 -35.98
CA ILE A 284 -6.09 -45.66 -35.33
C ILE A 284 -4.83 -44.91 -35.80
N ILE A 285 -4.73 -44.50 -37.08
CA ILE A 285 -3.59 -43.79 -37.67
C ILE A 285 -3.68 -42.29 -37.40
N VAL A 286 -4.86 -41.67 -37.38
CA VAL A 286 -5.09 -40.33 -36.83
C VAL A 286 -4.88 -40.41 -35.32
N VAL A 287 -5.41 -41.38 -34.57
CA VAL A 287 -5.03 -41.54 -33.15
C VAL A 287 -3.52 -41.74 -32.99
N TYR A 288 -2.82 -42.43 -33.89
CA TYR A 288 -1.38 -42.64 -33.82
C TYR A 288 -0.54 -41.44 -34.29
N ILE A 289 -0.95 -40.72 -35.34
CA ILE A 289 -0.27 -39.53 -35.91
C ILE A 289 -0.67 -38.27 -35.13
N THR A 290 -1.92 -38.14 -34.69
CA THR A 290 -2.36 -37.20 -33.66
C THR A 290 -1.71 -37.58 -32.33
N ALA A 291 -1.52 -38.85 -31.96
CA ALA A 291 -0.65 -39.17 -30.82
C ALA A 291 0.83 -38.79 -31.07
N TYR A 292 1.36 -38.94 -32.27
CA TYR A 292 2.79 -38.68 -32.48
C TYR A 292 3.12 -37.20 -32.79
N LYS A 293 2.18 -36.43 -33.38
CA LYS A 293 2.31 -34.99 -33.71
C LYS A 293 1.54 -34.07 -32.77
N ILE A 294 0.50 -34.57 -32.08
CA ILE A 294 -0.16 -33.87 -30.97
C ILE A 294 0.31 -34.47 -29.64
N VAL A 295 0.23 -35.79 -29.39
CA VAL A 295 0.68 -36.35 -28.11
C VAL A 295 2.21 -36.27 -27.94
N LYS A 296 3.10 -36.18 -28.93
CA LYS A 296 4.54 -35.92 -28.62
C LYS A 296 4.81 -34.48 -28.15
N PRO A 297 4.34 -33.41 -28.83
CA PRO A 297 4.45 -32.04 -28.30
C PRO A 297 3.56 -31.77 -27.09
N ILE A 298 2.36 -32.36 -27.01
CA ILE A 298 1.48 -32.29 -25.82
C ILE A 298 2.07 -33.12 -24.69
N LYS A 299 2.72 -34.27 -24.92
CA LYS A 299 3.41 -35.03 -23.87
C LYS A 299 4.71 -34.34 -23.47
N ALA A 300 5.38 -33.62 -24.36
CA ALA A 300 6.47 -32.72 -24.00
C ALA A 300 5.96 -31.52 -23.19
N ALA A 301 4.80 -30.95 -23.53
CA ALA A 301 4.13 -29.90 -22.75
C ALA A 301 3.61 -30.44 -21.42
N VAL A 302 3.09 -31.67 -21.37
CA VAL A 302 2.61 -32.37 -20.17
C VAL A 302 3.79 -32.84 -19.33
N GLU A 303 4.91 -33.27 -19.90
CA GLU A 303 6.14 -33.59 -19.17
C GLU A 303 6.77 -32.32 -18.64
N ALA A 304 6.82 -31.22 -19.41
CA ALA A 304 7.24 -29.91 -18.90
C ALA A 304 6.30 -29.40 -17.79
N LEU A 305 4.98 -29.50 -17.97
CA LEU A 305 4.00 -29.16 -16.93
C LEU A 305 4.06 -30.11 -15.73
N LYS A 306 4.34 -31.40 -15.94
CA LYS A 306 4.49 -32.40 -14.87
C LYS A 306 5.81 -32.19 -14.13
N ASP A 307 6.87 -31.77 -14.79
CA ASP A 307 8.13 -31.39 -14.13
C ASP A 307 7.95 -30.10 -13.32
N ILE A 308 7.13 -29.16 -13.81
CA ILE A 308 6.73 -27.96 -13.06
C ILE A 308 5.77 -28.29 -11.89
N ALA A 309 4.83 -29.23 -12.07
CA ALA A 309 3.78 -29.53 -11.08
C ALA A 309 4.11 -30.66 -10.10
N GLN A 310 5.04 -31.56 -10.44
CA GLN A 310 5.42 -32.75 -9.66
C GLN A 310 6.95 -32.99 -9.62
N GLY A 311 7.75 -32.27 -10.40
CA GLY A 311 9.21 -32.38 -10.46
C GLY A 311 9.94 -31.24 -9.73
N GLU A 312 11.09 -30.80 -10.26
CA GLU A 312 11.93 -29.74 -9.65
C GLU A 312 11.55 -28.31 -10.08
N GLY A 313 10.33 -28.09 -10.59
CA GLY A 313 9.85 -26.72 -10.87
C GLY A 313 10.61 -26.00 -11.99
N ASP A 314 11.13 -26.70 -13.01
CA ASP A 314 12.02 -26.09 -14.00
C ASP A 314 11.28 -25.20 -15.01
N LEU A 315 11.33 -23.87 -14.79
CA LEU A 315 10.74 -22.84 -15.65
C LEU A 315 11.68 -22.39 -16.78
N THR A 316 12.86 -23.03 -16.92
CA THR A 316 13.78 -22.75 -18.04
C THR A 316 13.43 -23.56 -19.29
N VAL A 317 12.59 -24.59 -19.15
CA VAL A 317 12.11 -25.44 -20.24
C VAL A 317 11.35 -24.61 -21.26
N ARG A 318 11.66 -24.84 -22.55
CA ARG A 318 10.96 -24.22 -23.68
C ARG A 318 10.53 -25.31 -24.65
N LEU A 319 9.28 -25.22 -25.10
CA LEU A 319 8.78 -26.08 -26.15
C LEU A 319 9.31 -25.59 -27.51
N PRO A 320 9.78 -26.49 -28.40
CA PRO A 320 10.27 -26.13 -29.71
C PRO A 320 9.13 -25.59 -30.58
N VAL A 321 9.30 -24.38 -31.15
CA VAL A 321 8.32 -23.72 -32.00
C VAL A 321 8.65 -24.05 -33.46
N ALA A 322 7.87 -24.93 -34.08
CA ALA A 322 8.06 -25.33 -35.48
C ALA A 322 6.70 -25.62 -36.14
N GLY A 323 6.26 -24.73 -37.03
CA GLY A 323 4.97 -24.84 -37.70
C GLY A 323 4.22 -23.50 -37.77
N HIS A 324 2.93 -23.56 -38.13
CA HIS A 324 1.98 -22.43 -38.16
C HIS A 324 0.56 -22.92 -37.77
N ASP A 325 0.46 -23.81 -36.77
CA ASP A 325 -0.79 -24.47 -36.32
C ASP A 325 -1.10 -24.23 -34.81
N GLU A 326 -2.21 -24.76 -34.30
CA GLU A 326 -2.66 -24.58 -32.91
C GLU A 326 -1.69 -25.19 -31.88
N ILE A 327 -0.84 -26.14 -32.28
CA ILE A 327 0.23 -26.71 -31.42
C ILE A 327 1.43 -25.77 -31.36
N THR A 328 1.69 -25.05 -32.45
CA THR A 328 2.65 -23.93 -32.51
C THR A 328 2.17 -22.77 -31.65
N ASP A 329 0.89 -22.40 -31.71
CA ASP A 329 0.29 -21.41 -30.82
C ASP A 329 0.28 -21.87 -29.36
N LEU A 330 -0.01 -23.15 -29.08
CA LEU A 330 0.14 -23.72 -27.73
C LEU A 330 1.59 -23.63 -27.24
N SER A 331 2.57 -23.94 -28.07
CA SER A 331 3.99 -23.85 -27.71
C SER A 331 4.44 -22.40 -27.49
N ASN A 332 3.95 -21.46 -28.30
CA ASN A 332 4.19 -20.02 -28.14
C ASN A 332 3.54 -19.48 -26.86
N TYR A 333 2.25 -19.73 -26.65
CA TYR A 333 1.55 -19.31 -25.44
C TYR A 333 2.05 -20.03 -24.19
N PHE A 334 2.46 -21.30 -24.29
CA PHE A 334 3.15 -22.02 -23.20
C PHE A 334 4.48 -21.36 -22.87
N ASN A 335 5.33 -21.09 -23.88
CA ASN A 335 6.62 -20.43 -23.67
C ASN A 335 6.45 -19.02 -23.10
N GLN A 336 5.48 -18.24 -23.60
CA GLN A 336 5.14 -16.92 -23.04
C GLN A 336 4.60 -17.05 -21.61
N THR A 337 3.80 -18.07 -21.30
CA THR A 337 3.24 -18.29 -19.96
C THR A 337 4.33 -18.71 -18.99
N ILE A 338 5.22 -19.64 -19.35
CA ILE A 338 6.37 -20.04 -18.54
C ILE A 338 7.39 -18.91 -18.42
N GLU A 339 7.59 -18.09 -19.45
CA GLU A 339 8.40 -16.89 -19.36
C GLU A 339 7.80 -15.85 -18.41
N LYS A 340 6.48 -15.67 -18.43
CA LYS A 340 5.75 -14.75 -17.55
C LYS A 340 5.66 -15.25 -16.11
N ILE A 341 5.49 -16.57 -15.90
CA ILE A 341 5.59 -17.21 -14.59
C ILE A 341 7.04 -17.12 -14.10
N GLY A 342 8.03 -17.42 -14.95
CA GLY A 342 9.44 -17.30 -14.62
C GLY A 342 9.82 -15.86 -14.23
N THR A 343 9.39 -14.85 -14.98
CA THR A 343 9.59 -13.44 -14.59
C THR A 343 8.80 -13.06 -13.33
N SER A 344 7.63 -13.64 -13.09
CA SER A 344 6.86 -13.39 -11.85
C SER A 344 7.52 -14.05 -10.64
N VAL A 345 8.00 -15.29 -10.76
CA VAL A 345 8.75 -16.02 -9.73
C VAL A 345 10.08 -15.31 -9.45
N LYS A 346 10.78 -14.85 -10.49
CA LYS A 346 11.96 -13.98 -10.39
C LYS A 346 11.64 -12.67 -9.67
N ALA A 347 10.53 -12.01 -10.01
CA ALA A 347 10.11 -10.79 -9.33
C ALA A 347 9.70 -11.04 -7.87
N VAL A 348 9.14 -12.22 -7.54
CA VAL A 348 8.86 -12.63 -6.15
C VAL A 348 10.16 -12.95 -5.42
N GLU A 349 11.15 -13.58 -6.05
CA GLU A 349 12.51 -13.81 -5.52
C GLU A 349 13.16 -12.46 -5.19
N ASP A 350 13.26 -11.57 -6.17
CA ASP A 350 13.84 -10.23 -6.03
C ASP A 350 13.05 -9.41 -4.96
N SER A 351 11.72 -9.49 -4.94
CA SER A 351 10.89 -8.82 -3.92
C SER A 351 11.07 -9.42 -2.53
N SER A 352 11.31 -10.74 -2.43
CA SER A 352 11.57 -11.41 -1.15
C SER A 352 12.94 -11.02 -0.60
N GLU A 353 13.95 -10.90 -1.47
CA GLU A 353 15.27 -10.40 -1.10
C GLU A 353 15.20 -8.93 -0.63
N VAL A 354 14.49 -8.07 -1.37
CA VAL A 354 14.22 -6.69 -0.94
C VAL A 354 13.48 -6.65 0.40
N MET A 355 12.46 -7.48 0.58
CA MET A 355 11.66 -7.53 1.81
C MET A 355 12.45 -8.11 3.00
N GLN A 356 13.40 -9.02 2.74
CA GLN A 356 14.35 -9.53 3.74
C GLN A 356 15.28 -8.41 4.19
N ASN A 357 15.85 -7.65 3.26
CA ASN A 357 16.70 -6.49 3.57
C ASN A 357 15.92 -5.42 4.34
N VAL A 358 14.68 -5.11 3.94
CA VAL A 358 13.78 -4.19 4.67
C VAL A 358 13.45 -4.73 6.06
N GLY A 359 13.26 -6.04 6.21
CA GLY A 359 13.03 -6.69 7.50
C GLY A 359 14.25 -6.60 8.42
N GLU A 360 15.47 -6.82 7.91
CA GLU A 360 16.70 -6.65 8.68
C GLU A 360 16.96 -5.20 9.06
N GLU A 361 16.73 -4.26 8.14
CA GLU A 361 16.82 -2.82 8.41
C GLU A 361 15.79 -2.40 9.47
N LEU A 362 14.54 -2.89 9.37
CA LEU A 362 13.50 -2.63 10.36
C LEU A 362 13.86 -3.22 11.74
N ALA A 363 14.42 -4.42 11.81
CA ALA A 363 14.87 -5.03 13.06
C ALA A 363 16.02 -4.22 13.70
N SER A 364 16.96 -3.75 12.88
CA SER A 364 18.04 -2.85 13.31
C SER A 364 17.48 -1.54 13.85
N ASN A 365 16.59 -0.88 13.11
CA ASN A 365 15.94 0.37 13.51
C ASN A 365 15.12 0.19 14.80
N MET A 366 14.47 -0.95 14.99
CA MET A 366 13.75 -1.27 16.24
C MET A 366 14.70 -1.47 17.43
N THR A 367 15.87 -2.08 17.21
CA THR A 367 16.90 -2.22 18.24
C THR A 367 17.48 -0.86 18.65
N GLU A 368 17.73 0.01 17.67
CA GLU A 368 18.17 1.40 17.91
C GLU A 368 17.08 2.21 18.62
N THR A 369 15.82 2.09 18.19
CA THR A 369 14.68 2.73 18.84
C THR A 369 14.51 2.26 20.28
N ALA A 370 14.65 0.96 20.57
CA ALA A 370 14.61 0.44 21.93
C ALA A 370 15.71 1.05 22.81
N SER A 371 16.91 1.23 22.24
CA SER A 371 18.04 1.84 22.94
C SER A 371 17.79 3.33 23.22
N ALA A 372 17.24 4.06 22.24
CA ALA A 372 16.83 5.45 22.42
C ALA A 372 15.74 5.60 23.49
N VAL A 373 14.75 4.70 23.53
CA VAL A 373 13.70 4.67 24.56
C VAL A 373 14.29 4.36 25.95
N HIS A 374 15.28 3.46 26.04
CA HIS A 374 16.01 3.24 27.29
C HIS A 374 16.75 4.49 27.77
N GLN A 375 17.40 5.23 26.86
CA GLN A 375 18.03 6.52 27.20
C GLN A 375 17.00 7.57 27.62
N ILE A 376 15.84 7.64 26.96
CA ILE A 376 14.73 8.52 27.35
C ILE A 376 14.29 8.20 28.78
N ASN A 377 14.10 6.92 29.13
CA ASN A 377 13.76 6.52 30.49
C ASN A 377 14.81 6.95 31.53
N ALA A 378 16.10 6.77 31.22
CA ALA A 378 17.17 7.22 32.11
C ALA A 378 17.17 8.76 32.29
N ASN A 379 16.88 9.51 31.21
CA ASN A 379 16.75 10.96 31.26
C ASN A 379 15.51 11.40 32.07
N ILE A 380 14.37 10.72 31.92
CA ILE A 380 13.16 10.99 32.71
C ILE A 380 13.45 10.81 34.20
N GLU A 381 14.12 9.71 34.59
CA GLU A 381 14.48 9.47 35.99
C GLU A 381 15.46 10.53 36.51
N SER A 382 16.46 10.91 35.70
CA SER A 382 17.38 11.99 36.03
C SER A 382 16.68 13.33 36.25
N VAL A 383 15.76 13.73 35.34
CA VAL A 383 14.98 14.96 35.46
C VAL A 383 14.06 14.90 36.68
N LYS A 384 13.45 13.75 36.97
CA LYS A 384 12.63 13.54 38.17
C LYS A 384 13.45 13.74 39.45
N GLN A 385 14.66 13.19 39.50
CA GLN A 385 15.58 13.40 40.63
C GLN A 385 16.01 14.87 40.76
N GLN A 386 16.32 15.55 39.65
CA GLN A 386 16.62 16.98 39.65
C GLN A 386 15.44 17.82 40.14
N THR A 387 14.22 17.45 39.75
CA THR A 387 12.97 18.10 40.16
C THR A 387 12.71 17.94 41.66
N LEU A 388 13.02 16.78 42.25
CA LEU A 388 12.98 16.57 43.70
C LEU A 388 13.96 17.48 44.45
N THR A 389 15.19 17.59 43.94
CA THR A 389 16.19 18.51 44.50
C THR A 389 15.73 19.96 44.37
N GLN A 390 15.17 20.35 43.22
CA GLN A 390 14.60 21.67 42.98
C GLN A 390 13.49 21.97 44.00
N ALA A 391 12.58 21.04 44.26
CA ALA A 391 11.50 21.21 45.25
C ALA A 391 12.06 21.46 46.66
N ALA A 392 13.09 20.72 47.05
CA ALA A 392 13.76 20.91 48.34
C ALA A 392 14.41 22.30 48.42
N SER A 393 15.16 22.71 47.39
CA SER A 393 15.77 24.05 47.33
C SER A 393 14.74 25.18 47.31
N VAL A 394 13.59 24.97 46.65
CA VAL A 394 12.49 25.94 46.66
C VAL A 394 11.91 26.10 48.05
N THR A 395 11.70 24.99 48.77
CA THR A 395 11.20 25.00 50.15
C THR A 395 12.18 25.70 51.10
N GLU A 396 13.48 25.40 50.98
CA GLU A 396 14.54 26.03 51.77
C GLU A 396 14.65 27.54 51.49
N THR A 397 14.57 27.93 50.21
CA THR A 397 14.60 29.34 49.83
C THR A 397 13.36 30.08 50.32
N ALA A 398 12.18 29.45 50.28
CA ALA A 398 10.98 30.04 50.86
C ALA A 398 11.11 30.27 52.38
N ALA A 399 11.65 29.30 53.12
CA ALA A 399 11.89 29.42 54.56
C ALA A 399 12.88 30.55 54.89
N THR A 400 13.98 30.66 54.14
CA THR A 400 14.95 31.76 54.33
C THR A 400 14.34 33.12 54.02
N ILE A 401 13.45 33.22 53.02
CA ILE A 401 12.72 34.47 52.74
C ILE A 401 11.76 34.84 53.87
N GLU A 402 11.06 33.87 54.47
CA GLU A 402 10.24 34.13 55.66
C GLU A 402 11.09 34.65 56.85
N GLU A 403 12.29 34.09 57.04
CA GLU A 403 13.24 34.56 58.05
C GLU A 403 13.76 35.97 57.77
N ILE A 404 14.04 36.29 56.51
CA ILE A 404 14.42 37.65 56.07
C ILE A 404 13.29 38.63 56.37
N VAL A 405 12.03 38.31 56.01
CA VAL A 405 10.88 39.17 56.30
C VAL A 405 10.74 39.42 57.81
N ARG A 406 10.90 38.39 58.63
CA ARG A 406 10.89 38.53 60.09
C ARG A 406 12.03 39.43 60.59
N THR A 407 13.22 39.27 60.04
CA THR A 407 14.39 40.08 60.40
C THR A 407 14.20 41.55 60.02
N ILE A 408 13.61 41.82 58.85
CA ILE A 408 13.30 43.20 58.42
C ILE A 408 12.23 43.82 59.32
N LYS A 409 11.21 43.07 59.75
CA LYS A 409 10.23 43.57 60.74
C LYS A 409 10.89 43.92 62.07
N GLN A 410 11.84 43.12 62.54
CA GLN A 410 12.62 43.43 63.73
C GLN A 410 13.49 44.68 63.52
N LEU A 411 14.13 44.82 62.35
CA LEU A 411 14.89 46.01 61.97
C LEU A 411 14.01 47.26 62.00
N ASN A 412 12.79 47.21 61.48
CA ASN A 412 11.85 48.32 61.56
C ASN A 412 11.54 48.75 63.01
N GLY A 413 11.34 47.79 63.93
CA GLY A 413 11.20 48.11 65.35
C GLY A 413 12.44 48.78 65.95
N SER A 414 13.63 48.34 65.55
CA SER A 414 14.89 49.00 65.95
C SER A 414 15.01 50.41 65.38
N ILE A 415 14.58 50.64 64.13
CA ILE A 415 14.57 51.96 63.48
C ILE A 415 13.63 52.91 64.23
N GLU A 416 12.43 52.46 64.60
CA GLU A 416 11.49 53.26 65.39
C GLU A 416 12.08 53.64 66.75
N THR A 417 12.73 52.68 67.43
CA THR A 417 13.41 52.93 68.71
C THR A 417 14.57 53.91 68.56
N GLN A 418 15.35 53.80 67.48
CA GLN A 418 16.44 54.72 67.16
C GLN A 418 15.90 56.12 66.87
N ALA A 419 14.84 56.26 66.08
CA ALA A 419 14.22 57.55 65.80
C ALA A 419 13.74 58.24 67.08
N ALA A 420 13.09 57.50 68.00
CA ALA A 420 12.69 58.02 69.29
C ALA A 420 13.90 58.46 70.14
N SER A 421 14.97 57.67 70.16
CA SER A 421 16.20 57.98 70.90
C SER A 421 16.93 59.22 70.35
N VAL A 422 16.94 59.38 69.02
CA VAL A 422 17.50 60.54 68.32
C VAL A 422 16.71 61.80 68.66
N ALA A 423 15.37 61.72 68.62
CA ALA A 423 14.50 62.84 68.99
C ALA A 423 14.69 63.26 70.46
N GLN A 424 14.77 62.29 71.38
CA GLN A 424 15.03 62.56 72.80
C GLN A 424 16.42 63.17 73.03
N SER A 425 17.44 62.66 72.33
CA SER A 425 18.80 63.19 72.40
C SER A 425 18.86 64.63 71.89
N SER A 426 18.18 64.93 70.78
CA SER A 426 18.07 66.29 70.24
C SER A 426 17.47 67.25 71.27
N SER A 427 16.34 66.88 71.87
CA SER A 427 15.69 67.67 72.92
C SER A 427 16.62 67.90 74.13
N SER A 428 17.35 66.87 74.55
CA SER A 428 18.25 66.96 75.71
C SER A 428 19.43 67.91 75.45
N ILE A 429 19.98 67.90 74.23
CA ILE A 429 21.06 68.81 73.85
C ILE A 429 20.53 70.24 73.63
N GLU A 430 19.33 70.43 73.08
CA GLU A 430 18.70 71.75 73.00
C GLU A 430 18.50 72.36 74.40
N GLN A 431 18.04 71.56 75.37
CA GLN A 431 17.96 71.98 76.77
C GLN A 431 19.34 72.29 77.36
N MET A 432 20.37 71.54 77.00
CA MET A 432 21.75 71.81 77.41
C MET A 432 22.23 73.18 76.90
N VAL A 433 21.99 73.50 75.62
CA VAL A 433 22.33 74.81 75.03
C VAL A 433 21.60 75.96 75.73
N ALA A 434 20.32 75.77 76.08
CA ALA A 434 19.57 76.75 76.85
C ALA A 434 20.17 76.95 78.26
N ASN A 435 20.57 75.86 78.92
CA ASN A 435 21.23 75.94 80.24
C ASN A 435 22.60 76.63 80.17
N ILE A 436 23.42 76.34 79.16
CA ILE A 436 24.71 77.03 78.92
C ILE A 436 24.49 78.53 78.78
N THR A 437 23.47 78.94 78.01
CA THR A 437 23.11 80.35 77.84
C THR A 437 22.72 81.00 79.17
N SER A 438 21.93 80.30 79.99
CA SER A 438 21.51 80.77 81.32
C SER A 438 22.69 80.90 82.30
N ILE A 439 23.63 79.94 82.28
CA ILE A 439 24.86 80.00 83.06
C ILE A 439 25.72 81.18 82.60
N GLY A 440 25.87 81.39 81.29
CA GLY A 440 26.59 82.54 80.74
C GLY A 440 26.01 83.89 81.22
N GLN A 441 24.69 84.04 81.25
CA GLN A 441 24.03 85.23 81.83
C GLN A 441 24.32 85.38 83.33
N THR A 442 24.33 84.27 84.06
CA THR A 442 24.63 84.26 85.50
C THR A 442 26.07 84.66 85.78
N LEU A 443 27.03 84.17 84.99
CA LEU A 443 28.44 84.56 85.07
C LEU A 443 28.62 86.06 84.77
N GLY A 444 27.89 86.61 83.79
CA GLY A 444 27.89 88.05 83.53
C GLY A 444 27.43 88.89 84.74
N LYS A 445 26.38 88.45 85.43
CA LYS A 445 25.92 89.09 86.68
C LYS A 445 26.93 88.93 87.82
N THR A 446 27.61 87.79 87.90
CA THR A 446 28.67 87.54 88.89
C THR A 446 29.85 88.48 88.68
N ASP A 447 30.30 88.69 87.44
CA ASP A 447 31.38 89.64 87.14
C ASP A 447 31.00 91.08 87.52
N GLU A 448 29.76 91.50 87.26
CA GLU A 448 29.25 92.80 87.71
C GLU A 448 29.27 92.92 89.24
N ALA A 449 28.76 91.92 89.96
CA ALA A 449 28.76 91.90 91.42
C ALA A 449 30.19 91.94 92.00
N ILE A 450 31.15 91.21 91.40
CA ILE A 450 32.55 91.23 91.82
C ILE A 450 33.18 92.61 91.56
N ARG A 451 32.91 93.26 90.42
CA ARG A 451 33.36 94.63 90.17
C ARG A 451 32.84 95.61 91.22
N SER A 452 31.56 95.51 91.58
CA SER A 452 30.97 96.32 92.66
C SER A 452 31.61 96.02 94.02
N LEU A 453 31.86 94.75 94.35
CA LEU A 453 32.49 94.35 95.61
C LEU A 453 33.92 94.89 95.71
N THR A 454 34.71 94.79 94.64
CA THR A 454 36.08 95.32 94.58
C THR A 454 36.08 96.85 94.73
N GLY A 455 35.14 97.55 94.09
CA GLY A 455 34.96 98.99 94.24
C GLY A 455 34.62 99.38 95.69
N ALA A 456 33.57 98.78 96.26
CA ALA A 456 33.13 99.07 97.63
C ALA A 456 34.21 98.73 98.69
N THR A 457 34.97 97.65 98.47
CA THR A 457 36.11 97.27 99.32
C THR A 457 37.25 98.29 99.23
N GLY A 458 37.54 98.79 98.02
CA GLY A 458 38.52 99.86 97.82
C GLY A 458 38.13 101.16 98.53
N ASP A 459 36.87 101.57 98.41
CA ASP A 459 36.33 102.75 99.10
C ASP A 459 36.35 102.59 100.63
N GLY A 460 35.99 101.39 101.12
CA GLY A 460 36.08 101.03 102.54
C GLY A 460 37.51 101.13 103.07
N LYS A 461 38.48 100.60 102.34
CA LYS A 461 39.91 100.71 102.69
C LYS A 461 40.38 102.17 102.75
N ASN A 462 40.02 103.00 101.77
CA ASN A 462 40.37 104.42 101.76
C ASN A 462 39.76 105.18 102.96
N THR A 463 38.52 104.86 103.31
CA THR A 463 37.83 105.43 104.48
C THR A 463 38.53 105.03 105.79
N LEU A 464 39.02 103.79 105.90
CA LEU A 464 39.82 103.37 107.04
C LEU A 464 41.17 104.07 107.15
N ILE A 465 41.87 104.26 106.03
CA ILE A 465 43.14 105.01 106.02
C ILE A 465 42.92 106.43 106.56
N THR A 466 41.83 107.06 106.13
CA THR A 466 41.42 108.39 106.63
C THR A 466 41.10 108.34 108.13
N SER A 467 40.34 107.33 108.57
CA SER A 467 39.97 107.15 109.99
C SER A 467 41.20 106.94 110.86
N ASN A 468 42.15 106.12 110.44
CA ASN A 468 43.40 105.86 111.16
C ASN A 468 44.26 107.12 111.27
N THR A 469 44.27 107.96 110.23
CA THR A 469 44.93 109.28 110.26
C THR A 469 44.33 110.20 111.31
N VAL A 470 42.99 110.23 111.42
CA VAL A 470 42.28 111.01 112.45
C VAL A 470 42.55 110.44 113.85
N THR A 471 42.45 109.13 114.04
CA THR A 471 42.74 108.45 115.30
C THR A 471 44.15 108.76 115.81
N LYS A 472 45.15 108.73 114.93
CA LYS A 472 46.53 109.12 115.26
C LYS A 472 46.62 110.56 115.75
N LYS A 473 45.95 111.49 115.06
CA LYS A 473 45.91 112.90 115.46
C LYS A 473 45.26 113.10 116.83
N ILE A 474 44.17 112.39 117.13
CA ILE A 474 43.52 112.44 118.45
C ILE A 474 44.45 111.88 119.53
N ALA A 475 45.21 110.82 119.25
CA ALA A 475 46.21 110.27 120.18
C ALA A 475 47.29 111.31 120.53
N GLU A 476 47.81 112.00 119.51
CA GLU A 476 48.81 113.07 119.69
C GLU A 476 48.24 114.24 120.53
N GLU A 477 47.04 114.73 120.19
CA GLU A 477 46.36 115.80 120.95
C GLU A 477 46.04 115.39 122.39
N SER A 478 45.62 114.13 122.61
CA SER A 478 45.36 113.59 123.96
C SER A 478 46.63 113.53 124.80
N GLY A 479 47.76 113.17 124.19
CA GLY A 479 49.08 113.20 124.85
C GLY A 479 49.45 114.60 125.32
N SER A 480 49.29 115.61 124.46
CA SER A 480 49.51 117.02 124.83
C SER A 480 48.57 117.49 125.95
N LEU A 481 47.32 117.02 125.99
CA LEU A 481 46.38 117.32 127.08
C LEU A 481 46.77 116.67 128.40
N ILE A 482 47.33 115.45 128.39
CA ILE A 482 47.87 114.79 129.60
C ILE A 482 49.02 115.62 130.17
N GLU A 483 49.92 116.09 129.31
CA GLU A 483 51.04 116.97 129.70
C GLU A 483 50.51 118.29 130.30
N ALA A 484 49.56 118.95 129.63
CA ALA A 484 48.94 120.17 130.14
C ALA A 484 48.23 119.95 131.49
N SER A 485 47.54 118.82 131.66
CA SER A 485 46.88 118.44 132.91
C SER A 485 47.87 118.19 134.05
N SER A 486 49.03 117.61 133.74
CA SER A 486 50.15 117.43 134.69
C SER A 486 50.72 118.78 135.13
N VAL A 487 50.91 119.72 134.20
CA VAL A 487 51.34 121.09 134.51
C VAL A 487 50.32 121.80 135.42
N ILE A 488 49.02 121.67 135.16
CA ILE A 488 47.96 122.21 136.02
C ILE A 488 48.04 121.62 137.44
N GLN A 489 48.22 120.30 137.57
CA GLN A 489 48.38 119.66 138.88
C GLN A 489 49.63 120.14 139.61
N HIS A 490 50.74 120.35 138.90
CA HIS A 490 51.96 120.93 139.46
C HIS A 490 51.75 122.36 139.95
N ILE A 491 51.11 123.21 139.14
CA ILE A 491 50.76 124.59 139.52
C ILE A 491 49.82 124.58 140.72
N ALA A 492 48.81 123.71 140.72
CA ALA A 492 47.87 123.55 141.82
C ALA A 492 48.58 123.11 143.12
N SER A 493 49.50 122.14 143.06
CA SER A 493 50.30 121.72 144.22
C SER A 493 51.20 122.84 144.76
N GLN A 494 51.87 123.60 143.88
CA GLN A 494 52.65 124.78 144.27
C GLN A 494 51.76 125.86 144.89
N THR A 495 50.59 126.12 144.31
CA THR A 495 49.62 127.11 144.80
C THR A 495 49.07 126.69 146.16
N ASN A 496 48.81 125.39 146.37
CA ASN A 496 48.39 124.83 147.64
C ASN A 496 49.45 125.03 148.74
N LEU A 497 50.73 124.81 148.43
CA LEU A 497 51.84 125.07 149.36
C LEU A 497 52.01 126.55 149.70
N LEU A 498 51.90 127.43 148.69
CA LEU A 498 51.94 128.88 148.91
C LEU A 498 50.76 129.35 149.76
N ALA A 499 49.56 128.84 149.49
CA ALA A 499 48.34 129.13 150.24
C ALA A 499 48.41 128.57 151.67
N MET A 500 49.00 127.39 151.87
CA MET A 500 49.24 126.82 153.20
C MET A 500 50.21 127.70 154.01
N ASN A 501 51.31 128.15 153.41
CA ASN A 501 52.23 129.08 154.07
C ASN A 501 51.53 130.41 154.40
N ALA A 502 50.70 130.94 153.49
CA ALA A 502 49.92 132.14 153.73
C ALA A 502 48.86 131.98 154.83
N ALA A 503 48.20 130.83 154.92
CA ALA A 503 47.25 130.50 155.99
C ALA A 503 47.95 130.38 157.35
N ILE A 504 49.15 129.80 157.39
CA ILE A 504 50.00 129.73 158.61
C ILE A 504 50.40 131.13 159.07
N GLU A 505 50.83 132.00 158.14
CA GLU A 505 51.23 133.37 158.47
C GLU A 505 50.03 134.22 158.93
N ALA A 506 48.86 134.01 158.31
CA ALA A 506 47.61 134.65 158.72
C ALA A 506 47.14 134.20 160.11
N ALA A 507 47.39 132.94 160.51
CA ALA A 507 47.15 132.46 161.86
C ALA A 507 48.12 133.08 162.90
N HIS A 508 49.37 133.36 162.52
CA HIS A 508 50.35 134.04 163.36
C HIS A 508 50.02 135.53 163.60
N ALA A 509 49.39 136.20 162.63
CA ALA A 509 49.01 137.61 162.73
C ALA A 509 47.80 137.90 163.67
N GLY A 510 47.23 136.87 164.30
CA GLY A 510 46.15 137.02 165.29
C GLY A 510 44.89 137.71 164.75
N GLU A 511 44.26 138.59 165.56
CA GLU A 511 43.00 139.28 165.20
C GLU A 511 43.10 140.08 163.87
N ALA A 512 44.29 140.55 163.48
CA ALA A 512 44.49 141.29 162.22
C ALA A 512 44.54 140.39 160.97
N GLY A 513 44.81 139.10 161.12
CA GLY A 513 44.99 138.13 160.01
C GLY A 513 43.72 137.42 159.56
N LYS A 514 42.58 137.58 160.26
CA LYS A 514 41.33 136.83 160.01
C LYS A 514 40.82 136.92 158.56
N GLY A 515 40.86 138.10 157.94
CA GLY A 515 40.44 138.26 156.54
C GLY A 515 41.38 137.60 155.53
N PHE A 516 42.69 137.61 155.81
CA PHE A 516 43.71 136.99 154.96
C PHE A 516 43.68 135.46 155.07
N ALA A 517 43.43 134.92 156.26
CA ALA A 517 43.28 133.48 156.49
C ALA A 517 42.15 132.89 155.65
N VAL A 518 41.00 133.58 155.55
CA VAL A 518 39.87 133.14 154.74
C VAL A 518 40.23 133.08 153.25
N VAL A 519 40.93 134.08 152.72
CA VAL A 519 41.38 134.09 151.31
C VAL A 519 42.42 133.00 151.06
N ALA A 520 43.37 132.81 151.97
CA ALA A 520 44.39 131.77 151.86
C ALA A 520 43.77 130.37 151.89
N ASP A 521 42.81 130.11 152.78
CA ASP A 521 42.08 128.83 152.80
C ASP A 521 41.21 128.64 151.54
N GLU A 522 40.63 129.70 150.99
CA GLU A 522 39.87 129.61 149.73
C GLU A 522 40.79 129.31 148.52
N ILE A 523 41.98 129.91 148.46
CA ILE A 523 43.00 129.60 147.44
C ILE A 523 43.53 128.17 147.63
N ARG A 524 43.77 127.75 148.88
CA ARG A 524 44.21 126.39 149.23
C ARG A 524 43.18 125.37 148.75
N LYS A 525 41.91 125.60 149.06
CA LYS A 525 40.80 124.75 148.62
C LYS A 525 40.67 124.73 147.09
N LEU A 526 40.77 125.88 146.42
CA LEU A 526 40.75 125.96 144.96
C LEU A 526 41.93 125.21 144.32
N ALA A 527 43.09 125.23 144.95
CA ALA A 527 44.28 124.50 144.53
C ALA A 527 44.14 122.99 144.77
N GLU A 528 43.59 122.55 145.91
CA GLU A 528 43.23 121.14 146.15
C GLU A 528 42.19 120.64 145.13
N ASP A 529 41.14 121.42 144.87
CA ASP A 529 40.12 121.12 143.87
C ASP A 529 40.71 121.07 142.45
N SER A 530 41.63 121.99 142.11
CA SER A 530 42.33 122.01 140.81
C SER A 530 43.26 120.81 140.63
N ALA A 531 43.97 120.39 141.68
CA ALA A 531 44.80 119.20 141.64
C ALA A 531 43.94 117.92 141.52
N ALA A 532 42.84 117.84 142.26
CA ALA A 532 41.88 116.74 142.17
C ALA A 532 41.23 116.67 140.79
N GLN A 533 40.80 117.81 140.23
CA GLN A 533 40.22 117.89 138.88
C GLN A 533 41.25 117.55 137.80
N GLY A 534 42.49 118.03 137.93
CA GLY A 534 43.58 117.68 137.04
C GLY A 534 43.88 116.17 137.06
N LYS A 535 43.88 115.54 138.24
CA LYS A 535 44.03 114.08 138.37
C LYS A 535 42.88 113.35 137.68
N THR A 536 41.65 113.80 137.85
CA THR A 536 40.47 113.26 137.15
C THR A 536 40.64 113.38 135.63
N ILE A 537 41.03 114.55 135.11
CA ILE A 537 41.31 114.76 133.68
C ILE A 537 42.40 113.82 133.18
N THR A 538 43.49 113.67 133.93
CA THR A 538 44.57 112.73 133.59
C THR A 538 44.08 111.29 133.53
N THR A 539 43.25 110.86 134.48
CA THR A 539 42.64 109.52 134.45
C THR A 539 41.73 109.35 133.24
N THR A 540 40.85 110.31 132.94
CA THR A 540 39.98 110.26 131.76
C THR A 540 40.77 110.21 130.45
N LEU A 541 41.82 111.02 130.32
CA LEU A 541 42.69 111.02 129.13
C LEU A 541 43.51 109.74 129.00
N LYS A 542 43.94 109.12 130.11
CA LYS A 542 44.57 107.79 130.08
C LYS A 542 43.60 106.72 129.61
N THR A 543 42.36 106.73 130.07
CA THR A 543 41.31 105.85 129.56
C THR A 543 41.09 106.08 128.07
N LEU A 544 40.94 107.33 127.64
CA LEU A 544 40.79 107.70 126.23
C LEU A 544 41.99 107.25 125.38
N SER A 545 43.21 107.37 125.87
CA SER A 545 44.42 106.89 125.19
C SER A 545 44.39 105.38 124.99
N GLY A 546 43.93 104.61 125.98
CA GLY A 546 43.75 103.16 125.85
C GLY A 546 42.64 102.77 124.86
N GLU A 547 41.55 103.54 124.81
CA GLU A 547 40.49 103.38 123.81
C GLU A 547 40.99 103.68 122.39
N ILE A 548 41.83 104.71 122.21
CA ILE A 548 42.45 105.07 120.93
C ILE A 548 43.41 103.98 120.44
N GLU A 549 44.23 103.41 121.32
CA GLU A 549 45.11 102.29 120.99
C GLU A 549 44.31 101.06 120.54
N THR A 550 43.23 100.74 121.27
CA THR A 550 42.30 99.67 120.89
C THR A 550 41.64 99.92 119.53
N LEU A 551 41.27 101.18 119.24
CA LEU A 551 40.71 101.58 117.95
C LEU A 551 41.72 101.48 116.80
N ALA A 552 42.98 101.85 117.04
CA ALA A 552 44.06 101.72 116.06
C ALA A 552 44.35 100.25 115.72
N ASP A 553 44.39 99.38 116.74
CA ASP A 553 44.54 97.94 116.54
C ASP A 553 43.36 97.33 115.78
N SER A 554 42.13 97.73 116.14
CA SER A 554 40.92 97.31 115.44
C SER A 554 40.93 97.75 113.96
N SER A 555 41.40 98.97 113.69
CA SER A 555 41.52 99.49 112.32
C SER A 555 42.51 98.67 111.48
N ARG A 556 43.63 98.24 112.06
CA ARG A 556 44.62 97.37 111.40
C ARG A 556 44.06 95.99 111.07
N ILE A 557 43.26 95.42 111.98
CA ILE A 557 42.57 94.15 111.74
C ILE A 557 41.60 94.29 110.57
N VAL A 558 40.79 95.36 110.55
CA VAL A 558 39.82 95.62 109.48
C VAL A 558 40.51 95.85 108.13
N GLU A 559 41.63 96.58 108.10
CA GLU A 559 42.46 96.73 106.90
C GLU A 559 42.92 95.37 106.35
N GLY A 560 43.41 94.49 107.23
CA GLY A 560 43.77 93.12 106.87
C GLY A 560 42.58 92.33 106.29
N LYS A 561 41.38 92.48 106.86
CA LYS A 561 40.15 91.86 106.35
C LYS A 561 39.76 92.39 104.96
N PHE A 562 39.87 93.69 104.71
CA PHE A 562 39.62 94.24 103.38
C PHE A 562 40.61 93.71 102.34
N ASN A 563 41.89 93.55 102.70
CA ASN A 563 42.87 92.94 101.81
C ASN A 563 42.50 91.47 101.48
N THR A 564 42.06 90.69 102.46
CA THR A 564 41.55 89.33 102.22
C THR A 564 40.33 89.32 101.30
N ILE A 565 39.37 90.24 101.50
CA ILE A 565 38.18 90.36 100.63
C ILE A 565 38.59 90.67 99.19
N PHE A 566 39.56 91.58 98.99
CA PHE A 566 40.07 91.91 97.67
C PHE A 566 40.70 90.69 96.97
N THR A 567 41.56 89.93 97.65
CA THR A 567 42.16 88.71 97.10
C THR A 567 41.11 87.65 96.76
N LEU A 568 40.10 87.46 97.61
CA LEU A 568 39.00 86.52 97.34
C LEU A 568 38.16 86.97 96.13
N ALA A 569 37.89 88.28 95.99
CA ALA A 569 37.17 88.82 94.84
C ALA A 569 37.93 88.58 93.54
N GLU A 570 39.26 88.73 93.55
CA GLU A 570 40.12 88.43 92.39
C GLU A 570 40.13 86.93 92.04
N GLN A 571 40.19 86.04 93.03
CA GLN A 571 40.06 84.60 92.81
C GLN A 571 38.70 84.21 92.21
N VAL A 572 37.60 84.81 92.70
CA VAL A 572 36.26 84.56 92.12
C VAL A 572 36.17 85.09 90.69
N LYS A 573 36.82 86.21 90.39
CA LYS A 573 36.90 86.74 89.02
C LYS A 573 37.63 85.79 88.07
N GLU A 574 38.79 85.27 88.49
CA GLU A 574 39.53 84.26 87.71
C GLU A 574 38.69 82.99 87.48
N MET A 575 38.01 82.50 88.51
CA MET A 575 37.09 81.36 88.39
C MET A 575 35.95 81.64 87.40
N SER A 576 35.37 82.85 87.44
CA SER A 576 34.30 83.28 86.53
C SER A 576 34.78 83.31 85.07
N ASN A 577 36.01 83.76 84.83
CA ASN A 577 36.62 83.76 83.49
C ASN A 577 36.81 82.33 82.96
N SER A 578 37.38 81.43 83.78
CA SER A 578 37.56 80.02 83.42
C SER A 578 36.23 79.33 83.13
N LEU A 579 35.20 79.60 83.93
CA LEU A 579 33.84 79.08 83.68
C LEU A 579 33.25 79.65 82.39
N THR A 580 33.49 80.91 82.07
CA THR A 580 33.01 81.52 80.82
C THR A 580 33.64 80.85 79.60
N GLU A 581 34.94 80.57 79.64
CA GLU A 581 35.63 79.85 78.58
C GLU A 581 35.11 78.40 78.45
N ALA A 582 34.94 77.69 79.56
CA ALA A 582 34.34 76.36 79.57
C ALA A 582 32.91 76.34 79.00
N MET A 583 32.08 77.36 79.30
CA MET A 583 30.73 77.47 78.75
C MET A 583 30.73 77.72 77.24
N ARG A 584 31.69 78.50 76.71
CA ARG A 584 31.84 78.71 75.25
C ARG A 584 32.24 77.43 74.54
N GLU A 585 33.18 76.68 75.11
CA GLU A 585 33.59 75.38 74.57
C GLU A 585 32.42 74.38 74.59
N GLN A 586 31.66 74.35 75.69
CA GLN A 586 30.48 73.50 75.81
C GLN A 586 29.37 73.89 74.81
N GLU A 587 29.20 75.19 74.53
CA GLU A 587 28.29 75.67 73.49
C GLU A 587 28.69 75.13 72.11
N HIS A 588 29.98 75.28 71.75
CA HIS A 588 30.51 74.77 70.48
C HIS A 588 30.30 73.26 70.36
N GLY A 589 30.73 72.49 71.35
CA GLY A 589 30.55 71.04 71.36
C GLY A 589 29.08 70.62 71.29
N SER A 590 28.17 71.33 71.95
CA SER A 590 26.73 71.05 71.88
C SER A 590 26.17 71.26 70.47
N ARG A 591 26.63 72.28 69.73
CA ARG A 591 26.22 72.54 68.34
C ARG A 591 26.74 71.46 67.38
N GLU A 592 27.96 70.97 67.60
CA GLU A 592 28.50 69.84 66.83
C GLU A 592 27.70 68.57 67.07
N VAL A 593 27.36 68.29 68.34
CA VAL A 593 26.49 67.14 68.70
C VAL A 593 25.11 67.27 68.04
N LEU A 594 24.48 68.45 68.05
CA LEU A 594 23.20 68.65 67.34
C LEU A 594 23.31 68.37 65.83
N THR A 595 24.41 68.80 65.20
CA THR A 595 24.67 68.52 63.79
C THR A 595 24.82 67.03 63.53
N ALA A 596 25.56 66.33 64.41
CA ALA A 596 25.71 64.87 64.34
C ALA A 596 24.37 64.14 64.52
N ILE A 597 23.54 64.56 65.49
CA ILE A 597 22.20 64.00 65.71
C ILE A 597 21.31 64.21 64.48
N LYS A 598 21.37 65.39 63.83
CA LYS A 598 20.64 65.64 62.58
C LYS A 598 21.08 64.69 61.46
N ASN A 599 22.38 64.42 61.34
CA ASN A 599 22.89 63.45 60.37
C ASN A 599 22.42 62.03 60.69
N ILE A 600 22.43 61.61 61.96
CA ILE A 600 21.88 60.31 62.39
C ILE A 600 20.40 60.21 62.03
N ASN A 601 19.62 61.28 62.22
CA ASN A 601 18.20 61.29 61.84
C ASN A 601 18.01 61.10 60.33
N MET A 602 18.82 61.75 59.50
CA MET A 602 18.77 61.56 58.04
C MET A 602 19.10 60.11 57.65
N VAL A 603 20.15 59.52 58.23
CA VAL A 603 20.50 58.10 58.00
C VAL A 603 19.38 57.18 58.49
N THR A 604 18.74 57.48 59.62
CA THR A 604 17.62 56.69 60.15
C THR A 604 16.45 56.65 59.17
N LEU A 605 16.12 57.79 58.54
CA LEU A 605 15.08 57.87 57.50
C LEU A 605 15.47 57.11 56.22
N GLU A 606 16.74 57.15 55.82
CA GLU A 606 17.23 56.41 54.66
C GLU A 606 17.18 54.89 54.90
N VAL A 607 17.61 54.44 56.08
CA VAL A 607 17.52 53.02 56.48
C VAL A 607 16.06 52.58 56.58
N GLN A 608 15.14 53.44 57.03
CA GLN A 608 13.70 53.16 57.02
C GLN A 608 13.16 52.94 55.60
N ALA A 609 13.54 53.81 54.66
CA ALA A 609 13.14 53.66 53.26
C ALA A 609 13.71 52.37 52.64
N GLY A 610 14.99 52.09 52.87
CA GLY A 610 15.64 50.86 52.40
C GLY A 610 15.01 49.60 52.98
N SER A 611 14.65 49.62 54.26
CA SER A 611 13.93 48.51 54.92
C SER A 611 12.54 48.26 54.31
N ALA A 612 11.80 49.32 53.96
CA ALA A 612 10.52 49.19 53.28
C ALA A 612 10.65 48.61 51.87
N GLU A 613 11.69 49.00 51.13
CA GLU A 613 12.00 48.42 49.82
C GLU A 613 12.40 46.94 49.93
N MET A 614 13.22 46.59 50.93
CA MET A 614 13.59 45.20 51.22
C MET A 614 12.36 44.34 51.52
N LEU A 615 11.40 44.82 52.32
CA LEU A 615 10.15 44.08 52.58
C LEU A 615 9.39 43.78 51.29
N LYS A 616 9.20 44.80 50.44
CA LYS A 616 8.54 44.64 49.15
C LYS A 616 9.30 43.66 48.23
N GLY A 617 10.63 43.74 48.23
CA GLY A 617 11.49 42.81 47.49
C GLY A 617 11.32 41.37 47.98
N SER A 618 11.33 41.14 49.30
CA SER A 618 11.12 39.83 49.90
C SER A 618 9.73 39.25 49.62
N GLU A 619 8.68 40.07 49.63
CA GLU A 619 7.34 39.66 49.20
C GLU A 619 7.32 39.22 47.73
N GLY A 620 8.03 39.95 46.86
CA GLY A 620 8.18 39.58 45.45
C GLY A 620 8.90 38.24 45.26
N VAL A 621 10.00 38.01 45.98
CA VAL A 621 10.72 36.73 45.94
C VAL A 621 9.85 35.59 46.47
N ALA A 622 9.12 35.79 47.58
CA ALA A 622 8.20 34.80 48.12
C ALA A 622 7.14 34.35 47.09
N GLU A 623 6.60 35.29 46.32
CA GLU A 623 5.64 34.98 45.26
C GLU A 623 6.27 34.20 44.10
N GLU A 624 7.49 34.55 43.68
CA GLU A 624 8.22 33.76 42.68
C GLU A 624 8.56 32.35 43.16
N MET A 625 8.86 32.17 44.46
CA MET A 625 9.07 30.84 45.03
C MET A 625 7.81 29.97 44.96
N ARG A 626 6.61 30.55 45.19
CA ARG A 626 5.34 29.83 45.02
C ARG A 626 5.09 29.43 43.56
N LYS A 627 5.42 30.31 42.61
CA LYS A 627 5.32 29.97 41.17
C LYS A 627 6.28 28.85 40.81
N LEU A 628 7.52 28.89 41.29
CA LEU A 628 8.52 27.85 41.12
C LEU A 628 8.08 26.51 41.70
N ASP A 629 7.48 26.51 42.90
CA ASP A 629 6.92 25.30 43.53
C ASP A 629 5.84 24.66 42.65
N ASN A 630 4.88 25.46 42.18
CA ASN A 630 3.82 24.98 41.30
C ASN A 630 4.40 24.43 39.98
N LEU A 631 5.39 25.12 39.39
CA LEU A 631 6.04 24.70 38.15
C LEU A 631 6.82 23.40 38.33
N THR A 632 7.47 23.22 39.48
CA THR A 632 8.16 21.97 39.88
C THR A 632 7.18 20.81 39.97
N ARG A 633 5.97 21.05 40.49
CA ARG A 633 4.91 20.04 40.53
C ARG A 633 4.43 19.66 39.13
N VAL A 634 4.21 20.65 38.26
CA VAL A 634 3.82 20.40 36.85
C VAL A 634 4.89 19.57 36.12
N ILE A 635 6.18 19.89 36.29
CA ILE A 635 7.27 19.10 35.69
C ILE A 635 7.23 17.66 36.20
N THR A 636 6.99 17.46 37.50
CA THR A 636 6.88 16.12 38.09
C THR A 636 5.75 15.31 37.45
N ASP A 637 4.58 15.92 37.28
CA ASP A 637 3.43 15.28 36.64
C ASP A 637 3.72 14.94 35.17
N SER A 638 4.31 15.87 34.42
CA SER A 638 4.72 15.65 33.02
C SER A 638 5.77 14.54 32.89
N MET A 639 6.72 14.44 33.83
CA MET A 639 7.71 13.35 33.83
C MET A 639 7.07 11.99 34.11
N ASN A 640 6.07 11.92 34.99
CA ASN A 640 5.32 10.69 35.23
C ASN A 640 4.51 10.27 33.99
N GLU A 641 3.89 11.23 33.28
CA GLU A 641 3.19 10.97 32.02
C GLU A 641 4.15 10.51 30.92
N MET A 642 5.30 11.17 30.80
CA MET A 642 6.35 10.80 29.84
C MET A 642 6.92 9.40 30.13
N ALA A 643 7.08 9.03 31.40
CA ALA A 643 7.48 7.67 31.79
C ALA A 643 6.45 6.64 31.32
N SER A 644 5.16 6.93 31.48
CA SER A 644 4.09 6.06 30.98
C SER A 644 4.13 5.94 29.45
N GLY A 645 4.31 7.06 28.75
CA GLY A 645 4.47 7.09 27.29
C GLY A 645 5.68 6.30 26.81
N ALA A 646 6.83 6.43 27.47
CA ALA A 646 8.04 5.67 27.15
C ALA A 646 7.84 4.16 27.33
N VAL A 647 7.11 3.72 28.35
CA VAL A 647 6.71 2.30 28.52
C VAL A 647 5.84 1.83 27.37
N GLN A 648 4.87 2.64 26.92
CA GLN A 648 4.02 2.29 25.78
C GLN A 648 4.82 2.17 24.48
N ILE A 649 5.75 3.11 24.21
CA ILE A 649 6.64 3.05 23.05
C ILE A 649 7.51 1.80 23.12
N ASN A 650 8.09 1.49 24.28
CA ASN A 650 8.90 0.29 24.45
C ASN A 650 8.11 -0.99 24.13
N ASN A 651 6.86 -1.08 24.59
CA ASN A 651 5.99 -2.22 24.29
C ASN A 651 5.69 -2.32 22.79
N ALA A 652 5.40 -1.19 22.12
CA ALA A 652 5.17 -1.16 20.68
C ALA A 652 6.44 -1.57 19.89
N VAL A 653 7.62 -1.14 20.33
CA VAL A 653 8.90 -1.55 19.73
C VAL A 653 9.13 -3.05 19.87
N GLN A 654 8.83 -3.63 21.05
CA GLN A 654 8.91 -5.08 21.24
C GLN A 654 7.92 -5.84 20.34
N GLU A 655 6.70 -5.34 20.19
CA GLU A 655 5.68 -5.93 19.32
C GLU A 655 6.12 -5.90 17.85
N VAL A 656 6.58 -4.74 17.35
CA VAL A 656 7.07 -4.64 15.97
C VAL A 656 8.31 -5.51 15.76
N ASN A 657 9.24 -5.57 16.71
CA ASN A 657 10.38 -6.49 16.62
C ASN A 657 9.92 -7.95 16.53
N GLY A 658 8.89 -8.34 17.30
CA GLY A 658 8.26 -9.66 17.20
C GLY A 658 7.64 -9.93 15.82
N ILE A 659 6.91 -8.96 15.26
CA ILE A 659 6.33 -9.02 13.91
C ILE A 659 7.45 -9.13 12.86
N THR A 660 8.54 -8.38 13.00
CA THR A 660 9.67 -8.42 12.07
C THR A 660 10.34 -9.80 12.07
N GLN A 661 10.48 -10.46 13.22
CA GLN A 661 10.98 -11.83 13.29
C GLN A 661 10.02 -12.83 12.61
N GLN A 662 8.71 -12.69 12.82
CA GLN A 662 7.71 -13.51 12.11
C GLN A 662 7.73 -13.25 10.60
N ASN A 663 7.92 -12.01 10.19
CA ASN A 663 8.02 -11.63 8.79
C ASN A 663 9.29 -12.24 8.17
N LYS A 664 10.43 -12.13 8.84
CA LYS A 664 11.68 -12.81 8.42
C LYS A 664 11.45 -14.30 8.19
N GLN A 665 10.82 -15.00 9.14
CA GLN A 665 10.50 -16.42 8.99
C GLN A 665 9.56 -16.70 7.81
N SER A 666 8.58 -15.82 7.58
CA SER A 666 7.63 -15.94 6.47
C SER A 666 8.31 -15.74 5.12
N ILE A 667 9.26 -14.81 5.04
CA ILE A 667 10.08 -14.57 3.85
C ILE A 667 11.03 -15.73 3.62
N GLU A 668 11.70 -16.25 4.64
CA GLU A 668 12.54 -17.45 4.52
C GLU A 668 11.73 -18.64 3.99
N ASN A 669 10.51 -18.84 4.48
CA ASN A 669 9.60 -19.86 3.94
C ASN A 669 9.22 -19.58 2.48
N LEU A 670 8.96 -18.32 2.13
CA LEU A 670 8.64 -17.90 0.76
C LEU A 670 9.83 -18.13 -0.19
N VAL A 671 11.05 -17.79 0.24
CA VAL A 671 12.30 -18.05 -0.50
C VAL A 671 12.53 -19.55 -0.66
N VAL A 672 12.25 -20.36 0.36
CA VAL A 672 12.29 -21.82 0.25
C VAL A 672 11.27 -22.34 -0.77
N GLU A 673 10.06 -21.80 -0.83
CA GLU A 673 9.07 -22.19 -1.84
C GLU A 673 9.42 -21.71 -3.25
N VAL A 674 9.99 -20.51 -3.38
CA VAL A 674 10.41 -19.92 -4.66
C VAL A 674 11.66 -20.63 -5.21
N SER A 675 12.60 -21.02 -4.36
CA SER A 675 13.83 -21.74 -4.75
C SER A 675 13.57 -23.17 -5.25
N LYS A 676 12.36 -23.71 -5.04
CA LYS A 676 11.92 -24.96 -5.69
C LYS A 676 11.70 -24.80 -7.19
N PHE A 677 11.69 -23.58 -7.73
CA PHE A 677 11.56 -23.33 -9.17
C PHE A 677 12.90 -22.92 -9.77
N LYS A 678 13.32 -23.56 -10.87
CA LYS A 678 14.53 -23.14 -11.62
C LYS A 678 14.17 -22.06 -12.63
N VAL A 679 14.79 -20.89 -12.50
CA VAL A 679 14.56 -19.73 -13.37
C VAL A 679 15.80 -19.35 -14.14
N LYS A 680 15.63 -18.88 -15.38
CA LYS A 680 16.74 -18.53 -16.27
C LYS A 680 17.27 -17.15 -15.89
N VAL A 681 18.40 -17.11 -15.18
CA VAL A 681 19.11 -15.86 -14.85
C VAL A 681 19.96 -15.45 -16.05
N GLY A 682 20.00 -14.16 -16.36
CA GLY A 682 20.72 -13.62 -17.50
C GLY A 682 22.16 -14.14 -17.59
N GLY A 683 22.45 -14.90 -18.64
CA GLY A 683 23.78 -15.05 -19.24
C GLY A 683 24.83 -15.92 -18.56
N ILE A 684 24.76 -16.24 -17.26
CA ILE A 684 25.80 -17.05 -16.60
C ILE A 684 25.15 -18.06 -15.64
N PHE A 685 25.34 -19.35 -15.91
CA PHE A 685 25.01 -20.45 -15.01
C PHE A 685 25.94 -20.38 -13.78
N LEU A 686 25.42 -19.94 -12.64
CA LEU A 686 26.03 -20.20 -11.33
C LEU A 686 25.29 -21.37 -10.70
N PHE A 687 25.92 -22.54 -10.72
CA PHE A 687 25.55 -23.68 -9.88
C PHE A 687 25.84 -23.28 -8.43
N PHE A 688 24.79 -23.09 -7.62
CA PHE A 688 24.94 -23.16 -6.17
C PHE A 688 24.61 -24.57 -5.70
N ARG A 689 25.51 -25.10 -4.87
CA ARG A 689 25.44 -26.40 -4.21
C ARG A 689 25.14 -26.18 -2.74
#